data_AF-A0A2V0NT49-F1
#
_entry.id   AF-A0A2V0NT49-F1
#
_cell.length_a   1.000
_cell.length_b   1.000
_cell.length_c   1.000
_cell.angle_alpha   90.00
_cell.angle_beta   90.00
_cell.angle_gamma   90.00
#
_symmetry.space_group_name_H-M   'P 1'
#
loop_
_entity.id
_entity.type
_entity.pdbx_description
1 polymer ?
#
loop_
_entity_poly.entity_id
_entity_poly.type
_entity_poly.pdbx_seq_one_letter_code
_entity_poly.pdbx_strand_id
1 'polypeptide(L)'
;MRAASGQPRSSMLPASSARQGAVLVLRQRALLWVRAAAGAAAAAPARGGRSGGSSGGGGGGPGRPALMIVESPAKATKIQKFLGSGYRVIASYGHVRDLPPKSGSVRPSDGFAMDWELLPRARERMRDLQAAAAEAGAVVLATDPDREGEAISWHVMEELRSRGALRGKPVTRVTFSEVTKRAVEEALMAPREVSVPLVDAYLARRGLDYLVGFTLSPVLWRRLGTAARSAGRVQSVALRMVCEREAEIERFQAREYWSVTAGLAGPDGSQIASRLTHADGEKIPPMGIADTDAAHALAARVAAASWRVGAAAARPGRRAPPPPFTTSTLQQEAARRLGWGASRTMQVAQALYEGRDAGEGLITYMRTDGVTISPEATAAIRDAVAARHGPEFLPPEPRAYKTRTKNAQESHEAIRPTNPDLPPERLPPGMPEESRRLYDLIWRRAMACQMAAAETLQVTVDAHSAEGGLRLRASGTAVTFPGYLAAFEGLPQPKSPGAAAADGEAGAGAGAEAAAAGGTDEEEAAAAAAGEGGGALSEALRRLKEGDPLSVSAVSPNQHFTKPPPRFNEGSMVKALEEAGVGRPSTYAPTIKLLMDRGYAVKQARALVPTSLGRVLSAFLSVFFSDYTDPAFTSKMEERLDDVSGGRLEWRELLADFWGGFSGRTQEMASNVSVTQVFDALDTALQDYAFPPRADGGDPRACPACGGRLVVKPNRVLGAFVACSNFSSSGCGYGRPLGEDPAGDYSGHESSDADEAGGTTDGPAGLAFSVRQLGSHPETGEPLAVRKGPYGLYVQAGDPAQGKGALRNAQLPPGSTFGGVTLEAALAALAGARALGEHPGAGGEVRVHPVGRYGPYLSHNGLYASIPKAVDPASLTLESAAAIVDAKAARLAKRGVDPYAPKRGKAGAKGGAKAGAKAGAKGSGGGGRGRSPNGYQLFSKANRQRLISETPGAGPRGAFALVAAAWKALDDGGRAEWNARAASEAAAAAEAAGAAGEAPAGAAAVGAAAKAAPPSRKRKAAASSSGGGGGGGGGGGGGGGGAKRLTGYQLFTRATKENLAASGAGTKLFAAAAAGWRALSDDEKGRWNAAAAAGDGPPQEGA
;
A
#
# COMPACT_ATOMS: atom_id res chain seq x y z
N MET A 1 -12.67 -64.20 45.31
CA MET A 1 -12.44 -63.66 46.68
C MET A 1 -12.46 -62.13 46.62
N ARG A 2 -12.88 -61.46 47.71
CA ARG A 2 -12.66 -60.04 48.08
C ARG A 2 -13.08 -58.91 47.09
N ALA A 3 -13.85 -57.96 47.65
CA ALA A 3 -13.87 -56.50 47.41
C ALA A 3 -14.18 -55.95 45.99
N ALA A 4 -14.65 -54.71 45.81
CA ALA A 4 -15.51 -53.80 46.60
C ALA A 4 -15.82 -52.57 45.71
N SER A 5 -16.98 -51.91 45.74
CA SER A 5 -18.30 -52.24 46.32
C SER A 5 -19.39 -51.58 45.45
N GLY A 6 -20.51 -52.27 45.21
CA GLY A 6 -21.54 -51.83 44.26
C GLY A 6 -22.67 -50.96 44.85
N GLN A 7 -23.60 -50.57 43.98
CA GLN A 7 -24.90 -49.94 44.33
C GLN A 7 -25.73 -50.83 45.27
N PRO A 8 -26.74 -50.26 45.95
CA PRO A 8 -28.12 -50.53 45.50
C PRO A 8 -29.08 -49.32 45.54
N ARG A 9 -30.38 -49.60 45.33
CA ARG A 9 -31.49 -48.66 45.02
C ARG A 9 -32.32 -48.24 46.25
N SER A 10 -33.38 -47.46 45.99
CA SER A 10 -34.46 -46.97 46.88
C SER A 10 -34.19 -45.55 47.43
N SER A 11 -35.18 -44.67 47.66
CA SER A 11 -36.65 -44.85 47.68
C SER A 11 -37.45 -43.71 46.99
N MET A 12 -38.78 -43.74 47.12
CA MET A 12 -39.79 -43.02 46.34
C MET A 12 -40.03 -41.53 46.71
N LEU A 13 -40.77 -40.83 45.83
CA LEU A 13 -41.41 -39.51 46.02
C LEU A 13 -42.52 -39.56 47.10
N PRO A 14 -42.97 -38.40 47.63
CA PRO A 14 -44.11 -37.67 47.02
C PRO A 14 -43.93 -36.12 47.06
N ALA A 15 -44.78 -35.23 46.50
CA ALA A 15 -46.12 -35.38 45.90
C ALA A 15 -46.42 -34.33 44.78
N SER A 16 -47.54 -34.55 44.08
CA SER A 16 -48.48 -33.60 43.41
C SER A 16 -48.36 -32.08 43.71
N SER A 17 -48.73 -31.12 42.85
CA SER A 17 -49.30 -31.09 41.46
C SER A 17 -49.21 -29.62 40.93
N ALA A 18 -49.55 -29.21 39.71
CA ALA A 18 -50.30 -29.82 38.59
C ALA A 18 -49.85 -29.25 37.21
N ARG A 19 -50.49 -29.72 36.12
CA ARG A 19 -50.42 -29.16 34.75
C ARG A 19 -49.06 -29.22 34.03
N GLN A 20 -48.65 -30.44 33.71
CA GLN A 20 -48.20 -30.67 32.32
C GLN A 20 -49.39 -30.36 31.37
N GLY A 21 -49.15 -29.65 30.26
CA GLY A 21 -50.21 -29.38 29.26
C GLY A 21 -50.22 -27.97 28.67
N ALA A 22 -49.12 -27.54 28.04
CA ALA A 22 -49.11 -26.30 27.24
C ALA A 22 -48.01 -26.27 26.16
N VAL A 23 -46.74 -26.46 26.56
CA VAL A 23 -45.59 -26.01 25.75
C VAL A 23 -45.19 -26.97 24.61
N LEU A 24 -45.59 -28.25 24.67
CA LEU A 24 -45.26 -29.21 23.59
C LEU A 24 -46.01 -28.95 22.26
N VAL A 25 -47.06 -28.11 22.29
CA VAL A 25 -47.88 -27.79 21.10
C VAL A 25 -47.30 -26.63 20.27
N LEU A 26 -46.44 -25.79 20.84
CA LEU A 26 -45.95 -24.57 20.18
C LEU A 26 -44.67 -24.75 19.33
N ARG A 27 -43.96 -25.89 19.44
CA ARG A 27 -42.80 -26.18 18.56
C ARG A 27 -43.15 -26.93 17.26
N GLN A 28 -44.35 -27.51 17.13
CA GLN A 28 -44.78 -28.14 15.87
C GLN A 28 -45.54 -27.19 14.90
N ARG A 29 -45.93 -25.97 15.33
CA ARG A 29 -46.59 -24.99 14.44
C ARG A 29 -45.63 -24.02 13.73
N ALA A 30 -44.37 -23.94 14.15
CA ALA A 30 -43.36 -23.06 13.51
C ALA A 30 -42.85 -23.58 12.15
N LEU A 31 -42.91 -24.89 11.91
CA LEU A 31 -42.41 -25.53 10.67
C LEU A 31 -43.43 -25.54 9.50
N LEU A 32 -44.63 -24.99 9.70
CA LEU A 32 -45.70 -24.96 8.70
C LEU A 32 -45.94 -23.58 8.07
N TRP A 33 -45.23 -22.53 8.49
CA TRP A 33 -45.37 -21.18 7.89
C TRP A 33 -44.37 -20.90 6.75
N VAL A 34 -43.22 -21.59 6.72
CA VAL A 34 -42.19 -21.41 5.68
C VAL A 34 -42.58 -22.06 4.33
N ARG A 35 -43.61 -22.91 4.30
CA ARG A 35 -44.11 -23.56 3.07
C ARG A 35 -45.32 -22.87 2.42
N ALA A 36 -45.80 -21.75 2.98
CA ALA A 36 -46.97 -21.01 2.47
C ALA A 36 -46.61 -19.78 1.60
N ALA A 37 -45.36 -19.31 1.64
CA ALA A 37 -44.92 -18.10 0.92
C ALA A 37 -44.33 -18.36 -0.49
N ALA A 38 -44.30 -19.63 -0.94
CA ALA A 38 -43.69 -20.05 -2.21
C ALA A 38 -44.73 -20.52 -3.26
N GLY A 39 -46.01 -20.17 -3.09
CA GLY A 39 -47.14 -20.75 -3.82
C GLY A 39 -48.00 -19.77 -4.63
N ALA A 40 -47.43 -18.67 -5.13
CA ALA A 40 -48.21 -17.57 -5.74
C ALA A 40 -47.57 -16.92 -6.99
N ALA A 41 -46.95 -17.72 -7.87
CA ALA A 41 -46.33 -17.20 -9.11
C ALA A 41 -46.32 -18.22 -10.29
N ALA A 42 -47.36 -19.03 -10.45
CA ALA A 42 -47.44 -20.02 -11.53
C ALA A 42 -48.88 -20.22 -12.05
N ALA A 43 -49.31 -19.34 -12.95
CA ALA A 43 -50.57 -19.48 -13.70
C ALA A 43 -50.27 -19.57 -15.20
N ALA A 44 -50.40 -20.77 -15.77
CA ALA A 44 -50.26 -20.98 -17.21
C ALA A 44 -51.60 -20.75 -17.93
N PRO A 45 -51.64 -20.00 -19.05
CA PRO A 45 -52.85 -19.83 -19.84
C PRO A 45 -53.15 -21.06 -20.70
N ALA A 46 -54.42 -21.44 -20.79
CA ALA A 46 -54.89 -22.49 -21.70
C ALA A 46 -55.11 -21.98 -23.14
N ARG A 47 -55.29 -22.91 -24.08
CA ARG A 47 -55.36 -22.66 -25.54
C ARG A 47 -56.59 -21.85 -25.98
N GLY A 48 -56.43 -20.99 -26.99
CA GLY A 48 -57.55 -20.53 -27.84
C GLY A 48 -57.20 -19.40 -28.83
N GLY A 49 -57.54 -19.59 -30.11
CA GLY A 49 -57.60 -18.50 -31.12
C GLY A 49 -56.43 -18.39 -32.12
N ARG A 50 -56.72 -18.50 -33.42
CA ARG A 50 -55.85 -18.06 -34.54
C ARG A 50 -56.49 -16.85 -35.21
N SER A 51 -55.77 -15.74 -35.33
CA SER A 51 -56.05 -14.68 -36.31
C SER A 51 -54.80 -13.80 -36.48
N GLY A 52 -54.34 -13.59 -37.72
CA GLY A 52 -53.29 -12.60 -38.01
C GLY A 52 -53.88 -11.20 -38.13
N GLY A 53 -53.08 -10.17 -37.85
CA GLY A 53 -53.50 -8.77 -37.95
C GLY A 53 -52.32 -7.80 -37.80
N SER A 54 -52.23 -6.83 -38.71
CA SER A 54 -51.14 -5.86 -38.79
C SER A 54 -51.24 -4.75 -37.73
N SER A 55 -50.09 -4.17 -37.37
CA SER A 55 -49.87 -2.75 -37.01
C SER A 55 -50.93 -2.02 -36.15
N GLY A 56 -50.60 -1.73 -34.89
CA GLY A 56 -51.29 -0.74 -34.06
C GLY A 56 -50.35 -0.04 -33.09
N GLY A 57 -49.99 1.21 -33.36
CA GLY A 57 -49.07 1.98 -32.50
C GLY A 57 -49.79 2.71 -31.37
N GLY A 58 -49.44 2.40 -30.10
CA GLY A 58 -49.89 3.12 -28.92
C GLY A 58 -48.74 3.90 -28.28
N GLY A 59 -48.80 5.23 -28.29
CA GLY A 59 -47.69 6.10 -27.86
C GLY A 59 -47.51 6.23 -26.35
N GLY A 60 -46.69 5.35 -25.76
CA GLY A 60 -46.07 5.60 -24.45
C GLY A 60 -44.67 6.21 -24.63
N GLY A 61 -44.42 7.40 -24.10
CA GLY A 61 -43.07 8.00 -24.12
C GLY A 61 -42.06 7.16 -23.33
N PRO A 62 -40.78 7.10 -23.73
CA PRO A 62 -39.78 6.28 -23.03
C PRO A 62 -39.63 6.74 -21.58
N GLY A 63 -39.73 5.78 -20.65
CA GLY A 63 -39.55 6.03 -19.23
C GLY A 63 -38.19 6.65 -18.91
N ARG A 64 -38.11 7.49 -17.87
CA ARG A 64 -36.85 8.14 -17.47
C ARG A 64 -35.77 7.07 -17.22
N PRO A 65 -34.58 7.17 -17.83
CA PRO A 65 -33.56 6.14 -17.71
C PRO A 65 -33.11 5.95 -16.27
N ALA A 66 -32.67 4.74 -15.93
CA ALA A 66 -32.11 4.45 -14.62
C ALA A 66 -30.63 4.90 -14.54
N LEU A 67 -30.23 5.48 -13.41
CA LEU A 67 -28.81 5.75 -13.13
C LEU A 67 -28.17 4.49 -12.55
N MET A 68 -27.21 3.90 -13.26
CA MET A 68 -26.36 2.84 -12.68
C MET A 68 -25.03 3.44 -12.21
N ILE A 69 -24.60 3.08 -10.99
CA ILE A 69 -23.35 3.55 -10.38
C ILE A 69 -22.41 2.38 -10.14
N VAL A 70 -21.21 2.45 -10.68
CA VAL A 70 -20.13 1.43 -10.56
C VAL A 70 -18.88 2.06 -9.95
N GLU A 71 -17.87 1.30 -9.51
CA GLU A 71 -16.64 1.94 -8.97
C GLU A 71 -15.72 2.51 -10.07
N SER A 72 -15.52 1.83 -11.21
CA SER A 72 -14.50 2.19 -12.21
C SER A 72 -15.02 2.70 -13.57
N PRO A 73 -14.31 3.64 -14.25
CA PRO A 73 -14.71 4.16 -15.56
C PRO A 73 -14.68 3.14 -16.70
N ALA A 74 -13.80 2.13 -16.60
CA ALA A 74 -13.75 1.04 -17.57
C ALA A 74 -15.04 0.23 -17.48
N LYS A 75 -15.39 -0.26 -16.28
CA LYS A 75 -16.64 -0.99 -16.03
C LYS A 75 -17.87 -0.17 -16.47
N ALA A 76 -17.90 1.13 -16.19
CA ALA A 76 -18.98 2.03 -16.63
C ALA A 76 -19.13 2.05 -18.16
N THR A 77 -18.01 2.20 -18.88
CA THR A 77 -17.99 2.26 -20.35
C THR A 77 -18.37 0.94 -21.00
N LYS A 78 -18.10 -0.21 -20.35
CA LYS A 78 -18.56 -1.53 -20.81
C LYS A 78 -20.06 -1.70 -20.62
N ILE A 79 -20.54 -1.51 -19.39
CA ILE A 79 -21.95 -1.76 -19.05
C ILE A 79 -22.88 -0.78 -19.79
N GLN A 80 -22.44 0.46 -20.07
CA GLN A 80 -23.18 1.39 -20.93
C GLN A 80 -23.42 0.86 -22.35
N LYS A 81 -22.51 0.04 -22.89
CA LYS A 81 -22.69 -0.63 -24.20
C LYS A 81 -23.62 -1.83 -24.14
N PHE A 82 -23.68 -2.53 -23.00
CA PHE A 82 -24.58 -3.66 -22.80
C PHE A 82 -26.04 -3.19 -22.65
N LEU A 83 -26.28 -2.12 -21.89
CA LEU A 83 -27.63 -1.69 -21.47
C LEU A 83 -28.27 -0.61 -22.36
N GLY A 84 -27.53 -0.06 -23.32
CA GLY A 84 -28.04 0.94 -24.27
C GLY A 84 -28.57 2.22 -23.60
N SER A 85 -29.58 2.85 -24.21
CA SER A 85 -30.12 4.16 -23.78
C SER A 85 -31.08 4.12 -22.58
N GLY A 86 -31.55 2.93 -22.18
CA GLY A 86 -32.42 2.78 -21.00
C GLY A 86 -31.72 3.03 -19.65
N TYR A 87 -30.38 3.02 -19.66
CA TYR A 87 -29.54 3.25 -18.49
C TYR A 87 -28.49 4.32 -18.77
N ARG A 88 -28.17 5.11 -17.74
CA ARG A 88 -27.02 6.02 -17.71
C ARG A 88 -26.03 5.49 -16.69
N VAL A 89 -24.87 5.02 -17.14
CA VAL A 89 -23.88 4.37 -16.28
C VAL A 89 -22.76 5.34 -15.92
N ILE A 90 -22.47 5.51 -14.63
CA ILE A 90 -21.48 6.47 -14.11
C ILE A 90 -20.57 5.81 -13.08
N ALA A 91 -19.26 6.03 -13.21
CA ALA A 91 -18.29 5.57 -12.20
C ALA A 91 -18.22 6.52 -10.98
N SER A 92 -18.11 5.97 -9.77
CA SER A 92 -17.87 6.72 -8.53
C SER A 92 -16.39 7.10 -8.34
N TYR A 93 -15.48 6.41 -9.03
CA TYR A 93 -14.02 6.44 -8.82
C TYR A 93 -13.61 5.89 -7.44
N GLY A 94 -14.29 4.82 -7.01
CA GLY A 94 -14.11 4.15 -5.73
C GLY A 94 -14.80 4.87 -4.57
N HIS A 95 -14.19 4.83 -3.38
CA HIS A 95 -14.67 5.52 -2.17
C HIS A 95 -14.80 7.02 -2.37
N VAL A 96 -15.96 7.56 -1.98
CA VAL A 96 -16.33 8.97 -2.06
C VAL A 96 -16.26 9.70 -0.71
N ARG A 97 -16.53 9.02 0.40
CA ARG A 97 -16.34 9.51 1.78
C ARG A 97 -15.20 8.73 2.44
N ASP A 98 -14.61 9.28 3.51
CA ASP A 98 -13.71 8.56 4.42
C ASP A 98 -13.74 9.19 5.83
N LEU A 99 -13.12 8.56 6.82
CA LEU A 99 -12.88 9.12 8.13
C LEU A 99 -11.93 10.34 8.04
N PRO A 100 -12.26 11.50 8.62
CA PRO A 100 -11.35 12.64 8.64
C PRO A 100 -10.00 12.30 9.32
N PRO A 101 -8.84 12.72 8.78
CA PRO A 101 -7.51 12.36 9.26
C PRO A 101 -7.07 13.16 10.50
N LYS A 102 -7.91 13.18 11.54
CA LYS A 102 -7.75 13.86 12.83
C LYS A 102 -8.05 12.85 13.96
N SER A 103 -7.67 13.17 15.19
CA SER A 103 -8.16 12.42 16.36
C SER A 103 -9.65 12.69 16.61
N GLY A 104 -10.36 11.74 17.24
CA GLY A 104 -11.79 11.82 17.55
C GLY A 104 -12.77 11.49 16.41
N SER A 105 -12.30 11.08 15.22
CA SER A 105 -13.17 10.67 14.10
C SER A 105 -13.85 9.30 14.29
N VAL A 106 -13.39 8.49 15.25
CA VAL A 106 -14.11 7.34 15.82
C VAL A 106 -14.16 7.56 17.33
N ARG A 107 -15.35 7.43 17.95
CA ARG A 107 -15.58 7.76 19.36
C ARG A 107 -16.06 6.55 20.17
N PRO A 108 -15.17 5.83 20.86
CA PRO A 108 -15.56 4.71 21.73
C PRO A 108 -16.58 5.08 22.81
N SER A 109 -16.50 6.28 23.37
CA SER A 109 -17.46 6.82 24.36
C SER A 109 -18.85 7.16 23.80
N ASP A 110 -19.02 7.12 22.47
CA ASP A 110 -20.23 7.45 21.71
C ASP A 110 -20.66 6.19 20.91
N GLY A 111 -20.53 5.01 21.53
CA GLY A 111 -20.85 3.72 20.93
C GLY A 111 -20.08 3.41 19.63
N PHE A 112 -18.86 3.92 19.47
CA PHE A 112 -18.05 3.88 18.24
C PHE A 112 -18.63 4.67 17.05
N ALA A 113 -19.40 5.74 17.31
CA ALA A 113 -19.82 6.68 16.28
C ALA A 113 -18.63 7.21 15.45
N MET A 114 -18.86 7.35 14.14
CA MET A 114 -17.83 7.71 13.16
C MET A 114 -18.19 8.99 12.40
N ASP A 115 -17.24 9.93 12.34
CA ASP A 115 -17.32 11.11 11.46
C ASP A 115 -16.97 10.70 10.02
N TRP A 116 -17.73 11.17 9.04
CA TRP A 116 -17.46 10.94 7.61
C TRP A 116 -17.35 12.26 6.86
N GLU A 117 -16.27 12.46 6.10
CA GLU A 117 -16.10 13.62 5.22
C GLU A 117 -16.05 13.24 3.74
N LEU A 118 -16.61 14.11 2.89
CA LEU A 118 -16.56 13.98 1.43
C LEU A 118 -15.15 14.28 0.91
N LEU A 119 -14.48 13.25 0.39
CA LEU A 119 -13.10 13.31 -0.07
C LEU A 119 -12.92 14.42 -1.12
N PRO A 120 -11.83 15.22 -1.08
CA PRO A 120 -11.63 16.32 -2.01
C PRO A 120 -11.77 15.94 -3.49
N ARG A 121 -11.27 14.76 -3.88
CA ARG A 121 -11.37 14.20 -5.23
C ARG A 121 -12.80 13.84 -5.67
N ALA A 122 -13.69 13.53 -4.73
CA ALA A 122 -15.05 13.08 -4.99
C ALA A 122 -16.06 14.23 -5.13
N ARG A 123 -15.68 15.46 -4.77
CA ARG A 123 -16.57 16.63 -4.71
C ARG A 123 -17.17 17.03 -6.06
N GLU A 124 -16.38 16.89 -7.12
CA GLU A 124 -16.87 17.08 -8.50
C GLU A 124 -17.80 15.92 -8.87
N ARG A 125 -17.33 14.67 -8.73
CA ARG A 125 -18.11 13.50 -9.10
C ARG A 125 -19.47 13.37 -8.39
N MET A 126 -19.55 13.71 -7.11
CA MET A 126 -20.82 13.67 -6.38
C MET A 126 -21.82 14.73 -6.86
N ARG A 127 -21.39 15.83 -7.51
CA ARG A 127 -22.31 16.76 -8.19
C ARG A 127 -22.88 16.15 -9.46
N ASP A 128 -22.06 15.43 -10.23
CA ASP A 128 -22.49 14.78 -11.47
C ASP A 128 -23.43 13.61 -11.18
N LEU A 129 -23.12 12.81 -10.15
CA LEU A 129 -24.00 11.76 -9.64
C LEU A 129 -25.29 12.35 -9.06
N GLN A 130 -25.24 13.50 -8.37
CA GLN A 130 -26.43 14.21 -7.88
C GLN A 130 -27.32 14.72 -9.04
N ALA A 131 -26.73 15.27 -10.10
CA ALA A 131 -27.45 15.72 -11.29
C ALA A 131 -28.10 14.55 -12.04
N ALA A 132 -27.33 13.49 -12.32
CA ALA A 132 -27.84 12.28 -12.97
C ALA A 132 -28.92 11.59 -12.12
N ALA A 133 -28.76 11.55 -10.79
CA ALA A 133 -29.76 10.99 -9.89
C ALA A 133 -31.05 11.82 -9.85
N ALA A 134 -30.98 13.14 -10.02
CA ALA A 134 -32.16 14.01 -10.11
C ALA A 134 -32.96 13.75 -11.40
N GLU A 135 -32.27 13.51 -12.53
CA GLU A 135 -32.88 13.22 -13.83
C GLU A 135 -33.46 11.79 -13.92
N ALA A 136 -32.78 10.79 -13.35
CA ALA A 136 -33.12 9.38 -13.49
C ALA A 136 -34.46 8.96 -12.88
N GLY A 137 -35.06 7.87 -13.39
CA GLY A 137 -36.26 7.25 -12.82
C GLY A 137 -35.97 6.39 -11.58
N ALA A 138 -34.84 5.69 -11.59
CA ALA A 138 -34.38 4.78 -10.54
C ALA A 138 -32.86 4.90 -10.35
N VAL A 139 -32.32 4.41 -9.24
CA VAL A 139 -30.87 4.27 -9.01
C VAL A 139 -30.49 2.82 -8.76
N VAL A 140 -29.47 2.34 -9.47
CA VAL A 140 -28.92 0.99 -9.37
C VAL A 140 -27.45 1.08 -8.94
N LEU A 141 -27.10 0.41 -7.85
CA LEU A 141 -25.76 0.35 -7.29
C LEU A 141 -25.10 -0.96 -7.74
N ALA A 142 -24.03 -0.86 -8.51
CA ALA A 142 -23.41 -1.96 -9.27
C ALA A 142 -21.87 -1.98 -9.09
N THR A 143 -21.42 -1.75 -7.86
CA THR A 143 -20.01 -1.89 -7.46
C THR A 143 -19.58 -3.35 -7.41
N ASP A 144 -18.28 -3.61 -7.24
CA ASP A 144 -17.69 -4.91 -6.91
C ASP A 144 -18.49 -5.68 -5.81
N PRO A 145 -18.48 -7.03 -5.81
CA PRO A 145 -19.27 -7.84 -4.89
C PRO A 145 -18.68 -7.97 -3.46
N ASP A 146 -17.48 -7.43 -3.18
CA ASP A 146 -16.85 -7.50 -1.84
C ASP A 146 -17.39 -6.41 -0.87
N ARG A 147 -17.06 -6.53 0.42
CA ARG A 147 -17.43 -5.53 1.45
C ARG A 147 -16.95 -4.11 1.16
N GLU A 148 -15.85 -3.93 0.42
CA GLU A 148 -15.38 -2.60 -0.02
C GLU A 148 -16.33 -2.03 -1.08
N GLY A 149 -16.73 -2.85 -2.07
CA GLY A 149 -17.77 -2.50 -3.03
C GLY A 149 -19.12 -2.19 -2.37
N GLU A 150 -19.53 -2.96 -1.36
CA GLU A 150 -20.74 -2.70 -0.60
C GLU A 150 -20.67 -1.37 0.19
N ALA A 151 -19.52 -1.11 0.83
CA ALA A 151 -19.26 0.15 1.52
C ALA A 151 -19.23 1.36 0.57
N ILE A 152 -18.67 1.23 -0.65
CA ILE A 152 -18.74 2.27 -1.69
C ILE A 152 -20.21 2.56 -2.05
N SER A 153 -21.01 1.50 -2.26
CA SER A 153 -22.44 1.63 -2.53
C SER A 153 -23.18 2.35 -1.39
N TRP A 154 -22.90 2.00 -0.13
CA TRP A 154 -23.43 2.70 1.04
C TRP A 154 -22.98 4.17 1.11
N HIS A 155 -21.68 4.47 0.91
CA HIS A 155 -21.16 5.83 0.95
C HIS A 155 -21.76 6.74 -0.14
N VAL A 156 -21.99 6.21 -1.35
CA VAL A 156 -22.66 6.94 -2.44
C VAL A 156 -24.14 7.13 -2.12
N MET A 157 -24.84 6.08 -1.67
CA MET A 157 -26.26 6.16 -1.29
C MET A 157 -26.50 7.23 -0.22
N GLU A 158 -25.73 7.20 0.86
CA GLU A 158 -25.85 8.15 1.97
C GLU A 158 -25.55 9.60 1.57
N GLU A 159 -24.53 9.81 0.75
CA GLU A 159 -24.18 11.15 0.25
C GLU A 159 -25.26 11.69 -0.72
N LEU A 160 -25.87 10.85 -1.55
CA LEU A 160 -27.01 11.25 -2.40
C LEU A 160 -28.31 11.43 -1.59
N ARG A 161 -28.51 10.65 -0.52
CA ARG A 161 -29.64 10.72 0.42
C ARG A 161 -29.61 12.02 1.22
N SER A 162 -28.47 12.40 1.79
CA SER A 162 -28.28 13.66 2.53
C SER A 162 -28.48 14.90 1.63
N ARG A 163 -28.11 14.79 0.35
CA ARG A 163 -28.38 15.78 -0.71
C ARG A 163 -29.83 15.82 -1.20
N GLY A 164 -30.68 14.91 -0.72
CA GLY A 164 -32.09 14.79 -1.15
C GLY A 164 -32.30 14.22 -2.55
N ALA A 165 -31.25 13.79 -3.25
CA ALA A 165 -31.30 13.36 -4.66
C ALA A 165 -32.06 12.04 -4.88
N LEU A 166 -32.24 11.25 -3.81
CA LEU A 166 -32.93 9.95 -3.83
C LEU A 166 -34.39 10.02 -3.35
N ARG A 167 -34.93 11.22 -3.07
CA ARG A 167 -36.31 11.37 -2.56
C ARG A 167 -37.33 10.85 -3.59
N GLY A 168 -38.15 9.88 -3.18
CA GLY A 168 -39.19 9.29 -4.02
C GLY A 168 -38.68 8.39 -5.15
N LYS A 169 -37.45 7.87 -5.07
CA LYS A 169 -36.85 7.02 -6.11
C LYS A 169 -36.47 5.65 -5.55
N PRO A 170 -36.74 4.55 -6.27
CA PRO A 170 -36.22 3.24 -5.88
C PRO A 170 -34.70 3.23 -6.00
N VAL A 171 -34.04 2.65 -5.00
CA VAL A 171 -32.59 2.45 -4.94
C VAL A 171 -32.36 0.96 -4.76
N THR A 172 -31.64 0.34 -5.69
CA THR A 172 -31.39 -1.10 -5.72
C THR A 172 -29.90 -1.38 -5.78
N ARG A 173 -29.49 -2.58 -5.39
CA ARG A 173 -28.11 -3.07 -5.42
C ARG A 173 -28.08 -4.36 -6.24
N VAL A 174 -27.19 -4.41 -7.22
CA VAL A 174 -26.95 -5.58 -8.08
C VAL A 174 -25.48 -6.00 -7.97
N THR A 175 -25.20 -7.30 -8.10
CA THR A 175 -23.86 -7.88 -7.97
C THR A 175 -23.64 -8.94 -9.03
N PHE A 176 -22.46 -8.94 -9.65
CA PHE A 176 -22.04 -9.90 -10.67
C PHE A 176 -20.56 -10.26 -10.48
N SER A 177 -20.22 -11.54 -10.65
CA SER A 177 -18.85 -12.06 -10.54
C SER A 177 -18.02 -11.86 -11.81
N GLU A 178 -18.64 -11.49 -12.93
CA GLU A 178 -18.00 -11.28 -14.24
C GLU A 178 -18.64 -10.08 -14.97
N VAL A 179 -17.87 -9.36 -15.79
CA VAL A 179 -18.35 -8.19 -16.56
C VAL A 179 -18.70 -8.61 -17.99
N THR A 180 -19.61 -9.57 -18.11
CA THR A 180 -20.21 -10.05 -19.37
C THR A 180 -21.59 -9.42 -19.56
N LYS A 181 -22.10 -9.35 -20.81
CA LYS A 181 -23.46 -8.84 -21.06
C LYS A 181 -24.51 -9.63 -20.26
N ARG A 182 -24.44 -10.96 -20.37
CA ARG A 182 -25.34 -11.93 -19.73
C ARG A 182 -25.42 -11.72 -18.21
N ALA A 183 -24.29 -11.72 -17.51
CA ALA A 183 -24.27 -11.62 -16.04
C ALA A 183 -24.79 -10.26 -15.52
N VAL A 184 -24.65 -9.18 -16.31
CA VAL A 184 -25.18 -7.87 -15.96
C VAL A 184 -26.70 -7.80 -16.19
N GLU A 185 -27.22 -8.43 -17.24
CA GLU A 185 -28.66 -8.54 -17.49
C GLU A 185 -29.34 -9.45 -16.44
N GLU A 186 -28.75 -10.59 -16.10
CA GLU A 186 -29.22 -11.48 -15.01
C GLU A 186 -29.22 -10.76 -13.66
N ALA A 187 -28.15 -10.03 -13.32
CA ALA A 187 -28.06 -9.28 -12.06
C ALA A 187 -29.10 -8.15 -11.96
N LEU A 188 -29.58 -7.61 -13.08
CA LEU A 188 -30.69 -6.64 -13.12
C LEU A 188 -32.07 -7.29 -12.92
N MET A 189 -32.21 -8.60 -13.16
CA MET A 189 -33.45 -9.35 -12.87
C MET A 189 -33.55 -9.76 -11.40
N ALA A 190 -32.43 -9.83 -10.68
CA ALA A 190 -32.36 -10.20 -9.26
C ALA A 190 -31.76 -9.07 -8.37
N PRO A 191 -32.36 -7.86 -8.34
CA PRO A 191 -31.90 -6.77 -7.48
C PRO A 191 -32.17 -7.06 -6.00
N ARG A 192 -31.25 -6.61 -5.14
CA ARG A 192 -31.35 -6.65 -3.67
C ARG A 192 -31.22 -5.25 -3.06
N GLU A 193 -31.35 -5.15 -1.73
CA GLU A 193 -30.93 -3.96 -0.98
C GLU A 193 -29.42 -4.01 -0.65
N VAL A 194 -28.90 -2.90 -0.11
CA VAL A 194 -27.52 -2.83 0.41
C VAL A 194 -27.43 -3.66 1.70
N SER A 195 -26.45 -4.57 1.76
CA SER A 195 -26.28 -5.50 2.89
C SER A 195 -25.69 -4.79 4.10
N VAL A 196 -26.51 -4.61 5.13
CA VAL A 196 -26.09 -4.01 6.40
C VAL A 196 -24.94 -4.79 7.06
N PRO A 197 -24.96 -6.14 7.19
CA PRO A 197 -23.83 -6.90 7.75
C PRO A 197 -22.48 -6.69 7.03
N LEU A 198 -22.48 -6.55 5.69
CA LEU A 198 -21.25 -6.27 4.93
C LEU A 198 -20.75 -4.84 5.16
N VAL A 199 -21.66 -3.86 5.27
CA VAL A 199 -21.32 -2.47 5.64
C VAL A 199 -20.78 -2.43 7.07
N ASP A 200 -21.41 -3.14 8.01
CA ASP A 200 -21.00 -3.21 9.41
C ASP A 200 -19.64 -3.93 9.59
N ALA A 201 -19.32 -4.94 8.76
CA ALA A 201 -17.99 -5.54 8.72
C ALA A 201 -16.91 -4.58 8.19
N TYR A 202 -17.26 -3.73 7.22
CA TYR A 202 -16.41 -2.62 6.79
C TYR A 202 -16.25 -1.56 7.90
N LEU A 203 -17.33 -1.19 8.61
CA LEU A 203 -17.29 -0.25 9.73
C LEU A 203 -16.41 -0.79 10.88
N ALA A 204 -16.62 -2.04 11.31
CA ALA A 204 -15.77 -2.72 12.28
C ALA A 204 -14.29 -2.61 11.90
N ARG A 205 -13.96 -3.00 10.66
CA ARG A 205 -12.57 -2.97 10.19
C ARG A 205 -12.00 -1.56 10.12
N ARG A 206 -12.74 -0.59 9.54
CA ARG A 206 -12.29 0.82 9.44
C ARG A 206 -12.09 1.42 10.84
N GLY A 207 -12.95 1.07 11.79
CA GLY A 207 -12.85 1.40 13.20
C GLY A 207 -11.59 0.83 13.86
N LEU A 208 -11.35 -0.49 13.74
CA LEU A 208 -10.13 -1.15 14.24
C LEU A 208 -8.86 -0.48 13.69
N ASP A 209 -8.75 -0.37 12.36
CA ASP A 209 -7.56 0.14 11.69
C ASP A 209 -7.30 1.62 12.06
N TYR A 210 -8.35 2.43 12.24
CA TYR A 210 -8.26 3.80 12.75
C TYR A 210 -7.82 3.84 14.23
N LEU A 211 -8.46 3.05 15.10
CA LEU A 211 -8.19 3.05 16.54
C LEU A 211 -6.75 2.62 16.83
N VAL A 212 -6.26 1.56 16.17
CA VAL A 212 -4.84 1.15 16.26
C VAL A 212 -3.92 2.26 15.75
N GLY A 213 -4.19 2.79 14.56
CA GLY A 213 -3.32 3.78 13.92
C GLY A 213 -3.14 5.06 14.72
N PHE A 214 -4.24 5.65 15.21
CA PHE A 214 -4.22 6.96 15.87
C PHE A 214 -3.75 6.95 17.32
N THR A 215 -3.80 5.82 18.03
CA THR A 215 -3.47 5.76 19.48
C THR A 215 -2.07 5.18 19.71
N LEU A 216 -1.66 4.18 18.92
CA LEU A 216 -0.34 3.58 19.02
C LEU A 216 0.75 4.45 18.39
N SER A 217 0.49 5.14 17.26
CA SER A 217 1.51 5.96 16.60
C SER A 217 2.06 7.09 17.51
N PRO A 218 1.25 7.82 18.30
CA PRO A 218 1.77 8.77 19.30
C PRO A 218 2.54 8.13 20.47
N VAL A 219 2.41 6.82 20.73
CA VAL A 219 3.29 6.10 21.66
C VAL A 219 4.61 5.75 20.95
N LEU A 220 4.55 5.21 19.73
CA LEU A 220 5.73 4.91 18.91
C LEU A 220 6.64 6.14 18.73
N TRP A 221 6.08 7.31 18.38
CA TRP A 221 6.88 8.53 18.20
C TRP A 221 7.53 9.04 19.49
N ARG A 222 6.94 8.74 20.66
CA ARG A 222 7.49 9.11 21.98
C ARG A 222 8.52 8.11 22.51
N ARG A 223 8.41 6.81 22.16
CA ARG A 223 9.30 5.75 22.64
C ARG A 223 10.45 5.45 21.66
N LEU A 224 10.16 5.35 20.37
CA LEU A 224 11.12 5.00 19.29
C LEU A 224 11.53 6.21 18.41
N GLY A 225 10.99 7.40 18.69
CA GLY A 225 11.23 8.58 17.88
C GLY A 225 10.45 8.62 16.56
N THR A 226 10.62 9.71 15.81
CA THR A 226 9.80 10.06 14.63
C THR A 226 10.00 9.17 13.41
N ALA A 227 10.97 8.24 13.43
CA ALA A 227 11.17 7.25 12.38
C ALA A 227 10.05 6.18 12.36
N ALA A 228 9.51 5.81 13.53
CA ALA A 228 8.46 4.80 13.67
C ALA A 228 7.07 5.34 13.25
N ARG A 229 6.91 5.59 11.94
CA ARG A 229 5.75 6.26 11.32
C ARG A 229 4.38 5.76 11.80
N SER A 230 4.09 4.46 11.68
CA SER A 230 2.77 3.89 11.99
C SER A 230 2.79 2.36 12.08
N ALA A 231 2.13 1.80 13.08
CA ALA A 231 1.77 0.38 13.18
C ALA A 231 0.29 0.15 12.83
N GLY A 232 -0.07 -1.09 12.54
CA GLY A 232 -1.43 -1.52 12.22
C GLY A 232 -1.52 -3.05 12.25
N ARG A 233 -2.63 -3.61 12.72
CA ARG A 233 -2.78 -5.04 13.08
C ARG A 233 -2.12 -6.02 12.09
N VAL A 234 -2.63 -6.09 10.86
CA VAL A 234 -2.10 -7.00 9.81
C VAL A 234 -0.69 -6.61 9.36
N GLN A 235 -0.37 -5.30 9.33
CA GLN A 235 0.95 -4.78 8.95
C GLN A 235 2.05 -5.21 9.93
N SER A 236 1.75 -5.17 11.24
CA SER A 236 2.73 -5.50 12.28
C SER A 236 3.03 -6.99 12.36
N VAL A 237 2.03 -7.86 12.17
CA VAL A 237 2.27 -9.32 12.03
C VAL A 237 3.09 -9.62 10.77
N ALA A 238 2.75 -8.99 9.64
CA ALA A 238 3.51 -9.18 8.39
C ALA A 238 4.98 -8.70 8.52
N LEU A 239 5.24 -7.62 9.26
CA LEU A 239 6.60 -7.19 9.58
C LEU A 239 7.30 -8.20 10.51
N ARG A 240 6.59 -8.69 11.53
CA ARG A 240 7.11 -9.65 12.50
C ARG A 240 7.60 -10.93 11.83
N MET A 241 6.78 -11.54 10.96
CA MET A 241 7.17 -12.74 10.19
C MET A 241 8.46 -12.53 9.38
N VAL A 242 8.63 -11.35 8.76
CA VAL A 242 9.85 -11.01 7.99
C VAL A 242 11.06 -10.82 8.91
N CYS A 243 10.88 -10.23 10.09
CA CYS A 243 11.94 -10.10 11.10
C CYS A 243 12.31 -11.44 11.76
N GLU A 244 11.34 -12.32 12.03
CA GLU A 244 11.56 -13.65 12.60
C GLU A 244 12.31 -14.54 11.60
N ARG A 245 11.92 -14.57 10.32
CA ARG A 245 12.66 -15.26 9.25
C ARG A 245 14.10 -14.77 9.13
N GLU A 246 14.33 -13.46 9.19
CA GLU A 246 15.69 -12.93 9.11
C GLU A 246 16.54 -13.34 10.33
N ALA A 247 15.95 -13.38 11.53
CA ALA A 247 16.60 -13.88 12.74
C ALA A 247 16.77 -15.42 12.79
N GLU A 248 15.93 -16.19 12.08
CA GLU A 248 16.16 -17.62 11.82
C GLU A 248 17.40 -17.81 10.93
N ILE A 249 17.60 -16.95 9.93
CA ILE A 249 18.77 -16.98 9.04
C ILE A 249 20.04 -16.55 9.77
N GLU A 250 19.99 -15.51 10.60
CA GLU A 250 21.16 -15.00 11.34
C GLU A 250 21.68 -15.96 12.42
N ARG A 251 20.79 -16.76 13.02
CA ARG A 251 21.17 -17.80 13.99
C ARG A 251 21.51 -19.14 13.34
N PHE A 252 21.42 -19.25 12.02
CA PHE A 252 21.59 -20.52 11.33
C PHE A 252 23.07 -20.91 11.22
N GLN A 253 23.46 -21.96 11.93
CA GLN A 253 24.77 -22.60 11.79
C GLN A 253 24.67 -23.71 10.74
N ALA A 254 25.35 -23.53 9.61
CA ALA A 254 25.45 -24.55 8.58
C ALA A 254 26.20 -25.78 9.12
N ARG A 255 25.60 -26.95 8.93
CA ARG A 255 26.19 -28.25 9.27
C ARG A 255 26.65 -28.90 7.98
N GLU A 256 27.90 -29.34 7.95
CA GLU A 256 28.42 -30.21 6.92
C GLU A 256 27.73 -31.57 6.98
N TYR A 257 27.52 -32.19 5.82
CA TYR A 257 27.20 -33.61 5.69
C TYR A 257 27.54 -34.07 4.27
N TRP A 258 27.71 -35.38 4.09
CA TRP A 258 28.11 -35.97 2.82
C TRP A 258 27.05 -36.92 2.26
N SER A 259 27.07 -37.12 0.94
CA SER A 259 26.32 -38.19 0.28
C SER A 259 27.17 -38.87 -0.79
N VAL A 260 27.40 -40.18 -0.66
CA VAL A 260 28.04 -40.98 -1.71
C VAL A 260 27.02 -41.29 -2.80
N THR A 261 27.35 -40.96 -4.05
CA THR A 261 26.60 -41.35 -5.25
C THR A 261 27.45 -42.24 -6.14
N ALA A 262 26.84 -43.16 -6.87
CA ALA A 262 27.51 -43.99 -7.85
C ALA A 262 26.73 -44.05 -9.17
N GLY A 263 27.46 -43.96 -10.28
CA GLY A 263 26.99 -44.40 -11.58
C GLY A 263 27.13 -45.91 -11.66
N LEU A 264 26.03 -46.60 -11.97
CA LEU A 264 25.99 -48.03 -12.24
C LEU A 264 25.67 -48.24 -13.72
N ALA A 265 26.35 -49.17 -14.37
CA ALA A 265 26.01 -49.63 -15.72
C ALA A 265 25.19 -50.92 -15.63
N GLY A 266 24.02 -50.94 -16.29
CA GLY A 266 23.18 -52.13 -16.44
C GLY A 266 23.71 -53.11 -17.48
N PRO A 267 23.18 -54.35 -17.55
CA PRO A 267 23.57 -55.34 -18.55
C PRO A 267 23.34 -54.91 -20.01
N ASP A 268 22.44 -53.96 -20.26
CA ASP A 268 22.19 -53.33 -21.56
C ASP A 268 23.05 -52.07 -21.83
N GLY A 269 24.02 -51.77 -20.94
CA GLY A 269 24.88 -50.58 -21.00
C GLY A 269 24.23 -49.31 -20.45
N SER A 270 22.96 -49.35 -20.03
CA SER A 270 22.25 -48.19 -19.49
C SER A 270 22.95 -47.61 -18.25
N GLN A 271 23.09 -46.27 -18.20
CA GLN A 271 23.71 -45.59 -17.06
C GLN A 271 22.64 -45.20 -16.03
N ILE A 272 22.86 -45.64 -14.79
CA ILE A 272 21.92 -45.56 -13.68
C ILE A 272 22.55 -44.73 -12.57
N ALA A 273 22.03 -43.52 -12.33
CA ALA A 273 22.44 -42.71 -11.20
C ALA A 273 21.84 -43.25 -9.89
N SER A 274 22.69 -43.49 -8.89
CA SER A 274 22.30 -44.06 -7.59
C SER A 274 22.96 -43.33 -6.41
N ARG A 275 22.34 -43.42 -5.23
CA ARG A 275 22.83 -42.85 -3.96
C ARG A 275 22.97 -43.96 -2.91
N LEU A 276 24.02 -43.93 -2.10
CA LEU A 276 24.20 -44.87 -0.99
C LEU A 276 23.13 -44.61 0.08
N THR A 277 22.47 -45.67 0.54
CA THR A 277 21.38 -45.59 1.53
C THR A 277 21.55 -46.48 2.75
N HIS A 278 22.35 -47.55 2.63
CA HIS A 278 22.69 -48.42 3.74
C HIS A 278 24.19 -48.74 3.69
N ALA A 279 24.80 -48.85 4.87
CA ALA A 279 26.16 -49.32 5.07
C ALA A 279 26.18 -50.23 6.30
N ASP A 280 27.03 -51.26 6.27
CA ASP A 280 27.18 -52.24 7.37
C ASP A 280 25.85 -52.91 7.80
N GLY A 281 24.87 -52.97 6.88
CA GLY A 281 23.53 -53.51 7.10
C GLY A 281 22.50 -52.47 7.58
N GLU A 282 22.95 -51.36 8.17
CA GLU A 282 22.09 -50.32 8.72
C GLU A 282 21.73 -49.23 7.69
N LYS A 283 20.56 -48.61 7.86
CA LYS A 283 20.12 -47.50 7.01
C LYS A 283 20.81 -46.21 7.44
N ILE A 284 21.53 -45.58 6.51
CA ILE A 284 22.15 -44.27 6.71
C ILE A 284 21.03 -43.22 6.93
N PRO A 285 21.01 -42.49 8.06
CA PRO A 285 20.03 -41.44 8.29
C PRO A 285 20.32 -40.20 7.42
N PRO A 286 19.36 -39.27 7.26
CA PRO A 286 19.66 -37.95 6.67
C PRO A 286 20.81 -37.28 7.42
N MET A 287 21.81 -36.78 6.68
CA MET A 287 23.08 -36.24 7.22
C MET A 287 23.95 -37.26 7.99
N GLY A 288 23.72 -38.57 7.80
CA GLY A 288 24.40 -39.64 8.55
C GLY A 288 25.86 -39.92 8.17
N ILE A 289 26.38 -39.30 7.10
CA ILE A 289 27.81 -39.29 6.78
C ILE A 289 28.28 -37.88 7.16
N ALA A 290 28.98 -37.76 8.29
CA ALA A 290 29.27 -36.46 8.91
C ALA A 290 30.45 -35.73 8.25
N ASP A 291 31.48 -36.48 7.85
CA ASP A 291 32.80 -35.94 7.50
C ASP A 291 33.39 -36.54 6.22
N THR A 292 34.48 -35.90 5.76
CA THR A 292 35.24 -36.25 4.55
C THR A 292 35.77 -37.68 4.58
N ASP A 293 36.32 -38.14 5.70
CA ASP A 293 37.02 -39.42 5.77
C ASP A 293 36.02 -40.58 5.74
N ALA A 294 34.92 -40.48 6.47
CA ALA A 294 33.79 -41.40 6.38
C ALA A 294 33.21 -41.44 4.96
N ALA A 295 33.08 -40.29 4.30
CA ALA A 295 32.57 -40.21 2.92
C ALA A 295 33.51 -40.88 1.91
N HIS A 296 34.82 -40.67 2.01
CA HIS A 296 35.80 -41.27 1.12
C HIS A 296 36.01 -42.76 1.41
N ALA A 297 35.99 -43.20 2.67
CA ALA A 297 36.01 -44.61 3.04
C ALA A 297 34.78 -45.36 2.48
N LEU A 298 33.59 -44.78 2.61
CA LEU A 298 32.37 -45.34 2.01
C LEU A 298 32.42 -45.32 0.47
N ALA A 299 32.95 -44.27 -0.16
CA ALA A 299 33.13 -44.22 -1.61
C ALA A 299 34.11 -45.29 -2.12
N ALA A 300 35.24 -45.51 -1.42
CA ALA A 300 36.19 -46.56 -1.75
C ALA A 300 35.58 -47.96 -1.60
N ARG A 301 34.82 -48.21 -0.53
CA ARG A 301 34.05 -49.46 -0.34
C ARG A 301 33.03 -49.67 -1.46
N VAL A 302 32.32 -48.63 -1.88
CA VAL A 302 31.35 -48.68 -2.99
C VAL A 302 32.02 -48.97 -4.34
N ALA A 303 33.21 -48.42 -4.58
CA ALA A 303 33.97 -48.63 -5.81
C ALA A 303 34.60 -50.04 -5.90
N ALA A 304 34.96 -50.64 -4.76
CA ALA A 304 35.56 -51.98 -4.69
C ALA A 304 34.53 -53.13 -4.67
N ALA A 305 33.29 -52.86 -4.24
CA ALA A 305 32.23 -53.86 -4.11
C ALA A 305 31.67 -54.32 -5.46
N SER A 306 31.33 -55.61 -5.56
CA SER A 306 30.61 -56.17 -6.71
C SER A 306 29.09 -55.99 -6.53
N TRP A 307 28.40 -55.38 -7.49
CA TRP A 307 26.99 -55.03 -7.35
C TRP A 307 26.02 -55.93 -8.13
N ARG A 308 24.86 -56.20 -7.53
CA ARG A 308 23.70 -56.84 -8.18
C ARG A 308 22.41 -56.13 -7.82
N VAL A 309 21.41 -56.23 -8.69
CA VAL A 309 20.03 -55.83 -8.38
C VAL A 309 19.51 -56.73 -7.25
N GLY A 310 19.22 -56.13 -6.10
CA GLY A 310 18.73 -56.83 -4.90
C GLY A 310 17.22 -56.75 -4.72
N ALA A 311 16.58 -55.69 -5.20
CA ALA A 311 15.13 -55.57 -5.33
C ALA A 311 14.77 -54.51 -6.37
N ALA A 312 13.73 -54.76 -7.17
CA ALA A 312 13.14 -53.78 -8.09
C ALA A 312 11.65 -53.60 -7.77
N ALA A 313 11.21 -52.36 -7.55
CA ALA A 313 9.84 -52.05 -7.14
C ALA A 313 9.26 -50.91 -8.00
N ALA A 314 8.21 -51.23 -8.77
CA ALA A 314 7.43 -50.26 -9.52
C ALA A 314 6.16 -49.88 -8.75
N ARG A 315 5.94 -48.59 -8.50
CA ARG A 315 4.82 -48.04 -7.72
C ARG A 315 4.03 -47.02 -8.56
N PRO A 316 2.74 -47.28 -8.86
CA PRO A 316 1.90 -46.29 -9.51
C PRO A 316 1.64 -45.11 -8.56
N GLY A 317 1.82 -43.90 -9.07
CA GLY A 317 1.57 -42.63 -8.41
C GLY A 317 0.54 -41.81 -9.17
N ARG A 318 -0.13 -40.89 -8.47
CA ARG A 318 -1.22 -40.10 -9.06
C ARG A 318 -1.23 -38.68 -8.50
N ARG A 319 -0.97 -37.68 -9.35
CA ARG A 319 -0.98 -36.26 -8.98
C ARG A 319 -2.34 -35.67 -9.32
N ALA A 320 -3.07 -35.23 -8.30
CA ALA A 320 -4.37 -34.59 -8.50
C ALA A 320 -4.22 -33.18 -9.12
N PRO A 321 -5.12 -32.75 -10.01
CA PRO A 321 -5.11 -31.40 -10.53
C PRO A 321 -5.35 -30.38 -9.40
N PRO A 322 -4.64 -29.24 -9.41
CA PRO A 322 -4.77 -28.23 -8.37
C PRO A 322 -6.09 -27.46 -8.50
N PRO A 323 -6.66 -26.93 -7.40
CA PRO A 323 -7.92 -26.18 -7.41
C PRO A 323 -7.83 -24.93 -8.30
N PRO A 324 -8.95 -24.40 -8.82
CA PRO A 324 -8.97 -23.13 -9.53
C PRO A 324 -8.44 -21.98 -8.65
N PHE A 325 -8.12 -20.85 -9.25
CA PHE A 325 -7.38 -19.81 -8.54
C PHE A 325 -8.24 -19.08 -7.49
N THR A 326 -7.70 -19.00 -6.28
CA THR A 326 -7.99 -17.94 -5.31
C THR A 326 -7.07 -16.74 -5.55
N THR A 327 -7.36 -15.59 -4.96
CA THR A 327 -6.47 -14.41 -5.02
C THR A 327 -5.07 -14.69 -4.51
N SER A 328 -4.94 -15.47 -3.43
CA SER A 328 -3.65 -15.86 -2.88
C SER A 328 -2.89 -16.77 -3.86
N THR A 329 -3.51 -17.85 -4.31
CA THR A 329 -2.84 -18.82 -5.20
C THR A 329 -2.51 -18.21 -6.57
N LEU A 330 -3.28 -17.24 -7.06
CA LEU A 330 -2.94 -16.44 -8.24
C LEU A 330 -1.71 -15.55 -7.99
N GLN A 331 -1.62 -14.87 -6.85
CA GLN A 331 -0.44 -14.07 -6.48
C GLN A 331 0.81 -14.95 -6.30
N GLN A 332 0.66 -16.15 -5.73
CA GLN A 332 1.73 -17.14 -5.60
C GLN A 332 2.23 -17.64 -6.97
N GLU A 333 1.34 -18.13 -7.85
CA GLU A 333 1.76 -18.61 -9.19
C GLU A 333 2.25 -17.47 -10.09
N ALA A 334 1.74 -16.24 -9.98
CA ALA A 334 2.26 -15.09 -10.71
C ALA A 334 3.65 -14.66 -10.21
N ALA A 335 3.91 -14.74 -8.90
CA ALA A 335 5.27 -14.54 -8.36
C ALA A 335 6.22 -15.65 -8.85
N ARG A 336 5.77 -16.91 -8.87
CA ARG A 336 6.58 -18.07 -9.26
C ARG A 336 6.83 -18.19 -10.76
N ARG A 337 5.83 -17.95 -11.62
CA ARG A 337 5.90 -18.13 -13.09
C ARG A 337 6.09 -16.85 -13.89
N LEU A 338 5.62 -15.70 -13.39
CA LEU A 338 5.74 -14.42 -14.10
C LEU A 338 6.80 -13.51 -13.47
N GLY A 339 7.28 -13.84 -12.26
CA GLY A 339 8.23 -13.04 -11.49
C GLY A 339 7.61 -11.76 -10.91
N TRP A 340 6.27 -11.71 -10.79
CA TRP A 340 5.55 -10.49 -10.46
C TRP A 340 5.31 -10.31 -8.97
N GLY A 341 5.32 -9.05 -8.52
CA GLY A 341 4.87 -8.68 -7.19
C GLY A 341 3.35 -8.72 -7.08
N ALA A 342 2.84 -8.96 -5.87
CA ALA A 342 1.41 -9.13 -5.60
C ALA A 342 0.59 -7.91 -6.06
N SER A 343 1.13 -6.70 -5.91
CA SER A 343 0.50 -5.46 -6.39
C SER A 343 0.36 -5.38 -7.92
N ARG A 344 1.32 -5.92 -8.68
CA ARG A 344 1.27 -5.93 -10.17
C ARG A 344 0.22 -6.93 -10.64
N THR A 345 0.23 -8.14 -10.09
CA THR A 345 -0.74 -9.19 -10.40
C THR A 345 -2.18 -8.70 -10.22
N MET A 346 -2.48 -8.00 -9.12
CA MET A 346 -3.83 -7.47 -8.88
C MET A 346 -4.22 -6.31 -9.81
N GLN A 347 -3.28 -5.48 -10.27
CA GLN A 347 -3.55 -4.41 -11.23
C GLN A 347 -3.89 -4.98 -12.63
N VAL A 348 -3.15 -6.00 -13.08
CA VAL A 348 -3.42 -6.69 -14.34
C VAL A 348 -4.72 -7.49 -14.27
N ALA A 349 -4.98 -8.18 -13.15
CA ALA A 349 -6.23 -8.90 -12.93
C ALA A 349 -7.47 -7.96 -12.93
N GLN A 350 -7.38 -6.79 -12.29
CA GLN A 350 -8.43 -5.76 -12.36
C GLN A 350 -8.68 -5.34 -13.82
N ALA A 351 -7.64 -5.15 -14.64
CA ALA A 351 -7.80 -4.77 -16.05
C ALA A 351 -8.45 -5.88 -16.91
N LEU A 352 -8.18 -7.15 -16.61
CA LEU A 352 -8.84 -8.31 -17.23
C LEU A 352 -10.32 -8.41 -16.84
N TYR A 353 -10.65 -8.27 -15.55
CA TYR A 353 -12.02 -8.28 -15.04
C TYR A 353 -12.86 -7.10 -15.60
N GLU A 354 -12.27 -5.90 -15.66
CA GLU A 354 -12.88 -4.71 -16.30
C GLU A 354 -12.94 -4.80 -17.83
N GLY A 355 -12.29 -5.80 -18.43
CA GLY A 355 -12.26 -5.99 -19.88
C GLY A 355 -11.55 -4.89 -20.65
N ARG A 356 -10.60 -4.18 -20.02
CA ARG A 356 -10.11 -2.85 -20.44
C ARG A 356 -9.79 -2.76 -21.94
N ASP A 357 -9.10 -3.77 -22.47
CA ASP A 357 -8.61 -3.82 -23.84
C ASP A 357 -9.30 -4.91 -24.71
N ALA A 358 -10.24 -5.66 -24.15
CA ALA A 358 -10.68 -6.97 -24.67
C ALA A 358 -12.15 -7.06 -25.11
N GLY A 359 -12.81 -5.94 -25.36
CA GLY A 359 -14.26 -5.91 -25.66
C GLY A 359 -15.14 -6.05 -24.41
N GLU A 360 -15.02 -7.16 -23.68
CA GLU A 360 -15.74 -7.49 -22.43
C GLU A 360 -14.78 -7.97 -21.31
N GLY A 361 -15.31 -8.23 -20.11
CA GLY A 361 -14.52 -8.79 -19.00
C GLY A 361 -14.07 -10.22 -19.29
N LEU A 362 -12.76 -10.47 -19.20
CA LEU A 362 -12.14 -11.75 -19.58
C LEU A 362 -12.03 -12.76 -18.43
N ILE A 363 -12.05 -12.31 -17.17
CA ILE A 363 -11.96 -13.18 -15.99
C ILE A 363 -13.05 -12.84 -14.97
N THR A 364 -13.38 -13.80 -14.12
CA THR A 364 -14.20 -13.58 -12.91
C THR A 364 -13.45 -12.73 -11.87
N TYR A 365 -14.19 -12.27 -10.85
CA TYR A 365 -13.73 -11.30 -9.87
C TYR A 365 -12.48 -11.76 -9.12
N MET A 366 -11.40 -10.98 -9.25
CA MET A 366 -10.06 -11.38 -8.81
C MET A 366 -9.80 -11.28 -7.29
N ARG A 367 -10.77 -10.83 -6.48
CA ARG A 367 -10.71 -10.87 -5.01
C ARG A 367 -11.67 -11.94 -4.51
N THR A 368 -11.15 -13.13 -4.26
CA THR A 368 -11.91 -14.32 -3.86
C THR A 368 -11.00 -15.28 -3.10
N ASP A 369 -11.49 -15.84 -2.00
CA ASP A 369 -10.91 -17.03 -1.35
C ASP A 369 -11.62 -18.32 -1.79
N GLY A 370 -12.73 -18.21 -2.54
CA GLY A 370 -13.51 -19.32 -3.05
C GLY A 370 -12.80 -20.12 -4.14
N VAL A 371 -13.01 -21.44 -4.12
CA VAL A 371 -12.54 -22.40 -5.14
C VAL A 371 -13.69 -23.05 -5.91
N THR A 372 -14.91 -22.54 -5.74
CA THR A 372 -16.12 -22.99 -6.44
C THR A 372 -16.18 -22.41 -7.86
N ILE A 373 -16.77 -23.16 -8.78
CA ILE A 373 -17.10 -22.73 -10.15
C ILE A 373 -18.59 -23.03 -10.36
N SER A 374 -19.32 -22.21 -11.12
CA SER A 374 -20.73 -22.47 -11.43
C SER A 374 -20.90 -23.78 -12.23
N PRO A 375 -22.06 -24.47 -12.16
CA PRO A 375 -22.30 -25.68 -12.95
C PRO A 375 -22.14 -25.44 -14.46
N GLU A 376 -22.59 -24.29 -14.95
CA GLU A 376 -22.58 -23.88 -16.35
C GLU A 376 -21.14 -23.60 -16.82
N ALA A 377 -20.37 -22.86 -16.02
CA ALA A 377 -18.96 -22.62 -16.30
C ALA A 377 -18.12 -23.90 -16.16
N THR A 378 -18.51 -24.83 -15.28
CA THR A 378 -17.86 -26.15 -15.15
C THR A 378 -18.10 -27.02 -16.37
N ALA A 379 -19.31 -27.00 -16.94
CA ALA A 379 -19.61 -27.66 -18.22
C ALA A 379 -18.77 -27.05 -19.36
N ALA A 380 -18.83 -25.74 -19.56
CA ALA A 380 -18.08 -25.06 -20.62
C ALA A 380 -16.54 -25.25 -20.52
N ILE A 381 -15.98 -25.31 -19.30
CA ILE A 381 -14.56 -25.67 -19.09
C ILE A 381 -14.29 -27.12 -19.52
N ARG A 382 -15.17 -28.07 -19.22
CA ARG A 382 -15.01 -29.47 -19.61
C ARG A 382 -15.13 -29.65 -21.13
N ASP A 383 -16.07 -28.95 -21.76
CA ASP A 383 -16.25 -28.97 -23.22
C ASP A 383 -15.03 -28.40 -23.94
N ALA A 384 -14.49 -27.27 -23.46
CA ALA A 384 -13.23 -26.68 -23.97
C ALA A 384 -12.01 -27.61 -23.76
N VAL A 385 -11.95 -28.35 -22.65
CA VAL A 385 -10.93 -29.39 -22.42
C VAL A 385 -11.08 -30.54 -23.42
N ALA A 386 -12.28 -31.09 -23.60
CA ALA A 386 -12.53 -32.18 -24.54
C ALA A 386 -12.18 -31.78 -25.98
N ALA A 387 -12.55 -30.55 -26.39
CA ALA A 387 -12.27 -30.03 -27.72
C ALA A 387 -10.78 -29.74 -27.99
N ARG A 388 -9.97 -29.43 -26.97
CA ARG A 388 -8.54 -29.12 -27.13
C ARG A 388 -7.59 -30.27 -26.82
N HIS A 389 -7.95 -31.14 -25.88
CA HIS A 389 -7.07 -32.21 -25.38
C HIS A 389 -7.60 -33.63 -25.64
N GLY A 390 -8.90 -33.81 -25.92
CA GLY A 390 -9.54 -35.13 -26.06
C GLY A 390 -10.36 -35.53 -24.82
N PRO A 391 -11.41 -36.35 -24.99
CA PRO A 391 -12.31 -36.76 -23.90
C PRO A 391 -11.61 -37.61 -22.82
N GLU A 392 -10.52 -38.31 -23.14
CA GLU A 392 -9.69 -39.07 -22.20
C GLU A 392 -8.99 -38.18 -21.16
N PHE A 393 -8.85 -36.88 -21.44
CA PHE A 393 -8.36 -35.90 -20.48
C PHE A 393 -9.42 -35.41 -19.49
N LEU A 394 -10.65 -35.94 -19.53
CA LEU A 394 -11.70 -35.65 -18.55
C LEU A 394 -11.91 -36.81 -17.56
N PRO A 395 -12.11 -36.52 -16.26
CA PRO A 395 -12.73 -37.47 -15.34
C PRO A 395 -14.23 -37.61 -15.68
N PRO A 396 -14.85 -38.78 -15.43
CA PRO A 396 -16.25 -39.02 -15.78
C PRO A 396 -17.19 -38.02 -15.08
N GLU A 397 -16.95 -37.74 -13.80
CA GLU A 397 -17.67 -36.72 -13.03
C GLU A 397 -16.91 -35.38 -13.00
N PRO A 398 -17.60 -34.22 -12.96
CA PRO A 398 -16.98 -32.92 -12.72
C PRO A 398 -16.25 -32.83 -11.37
N ARG A 399 -15.15 -32.07 -11.33
CA ARG A 399 -14.35 -31.91 -10.10
C ARG A 399 -14.88 -30.76 -9.23
N ALA A 400 -15.52 -31.12 -8.14
CA ALA A 400 -15.91 -30.18 -7.09
C ALA A 400 -14.75 -29.92 -6.11
N TYR A 401 -14.35 -28.65 -5.96
CA TYR A 401 -13.43 -28.20 -4.92
C TYR A 401 -14.20 -27.50 -3.80
N LYS A 402 -13.71 -27.62 -2.56
CA LYS A 402 -14.33 -27.01 -1.36
C LYS A 402 -13.36 -26.05 -0.70
N THR A 403 -13.84 -24.85 -0.38
CA THR A 403 -13.08 -23.82 0.34
C THR A 403 -12.79 -24.26 1.78
N ARG A 404 -11.65 -23.84 2.35
CA ARG A 404 -11.26 -24.15 3.74
C ARG A 404 -11.79 -23.13 4.76
N THR A 405 -12.03 -21.90 4.35
CA THR A 405 -12.57 -20.81 5.18
C THR A 405 -14.07 -20.97 5.42
N LYS A 406 -14.56 -20.42 6.54
CA LYS A 406 -15.97 -20.54 6.97
C LYS A 406 -16.88 -19.39 6.47
N ASN A 407 -16.34 -18.35 5.83
CA ASN A 407 -17.14 -17.18 5.45
C ASN A 407 -17.99 -17.44 4.20
N ALA A 408 -19.19 -17.99 4.40
CA ALA A 408 -20.13 -18.28 3.34
C ALA A 408 -20.75 -17.02 2.66
N GLN A 409 -20.55 -15.80 3.18
CA GLN A 409 -21.14 -14.57 2.62
C GLN A 409 -20.18 -13.75 1.74
N GLU A 410 -18.86 -13.78 1.96
CA GLU A 410 -17.85 -13.30 0.98
C GLU A 410 -17.43 -14.41 -0.02
N SER A 411 -18.11 -15.57 -0.03
CA SER A 411 -17.76 -16.73 -0.87
C SER A 411 -18.07 -16.52 -2.36
N HIS A 412 -17.26 -15.72 -3.02
CA HIS A 412 -17.28 -15.50 -4.47
C HIS A 412 -16.84 -16.74 -5.26
N GLU A 413 -17.10 -16.74 -6.57
CA GLU A 413 -16.58 -17.76 -7.49
C GLU A 413 -15.05 -17.69 -7.57
N ALA A 414 -14.40 -18.79 -7.96
CA ALA A 414 -12.96 -18.81 -8.22
C ALA A 414 -12.57 -17.95 -9.43
N ILE A 415 -11.29 -17.57 -9.50
CA ILE A 415 -10.73 -16.82 -10.64
C ILE A 415 -10.54 -17.79 -11.83
N ARG A 416 -11.38 -17.61 -12.84
CA ARG A 416 -11.46 -18.40 -14.09
C ARG A 416 -11.63 -17.45 -15.29
N PRO A 417 -11.43 -17.89 -16.55
CA PRO A 417 -11.91 -17.15 -17.70
C PRO A 417 -13.45 -17.03 -17.68
N THR A 418 -13.97 -15.95 -18.22
CA THR A 418 -15.42 -15.76 -18.48
C THR A 418 -15.90 -16.62 -19.64
N ASN A 419 -15.07 -16.73 -20.68
CA ASN A 419 -15.28 -17.56 -21.85
C ASN A 419 -14.15 -18.60 -21.97
N PRO A 420 -14.41 -19.89 -21.64
CA PRO A 420 -13.47 -21.00 -21.85
C PRO A 420 -13.01 -21.16 -23.31
N ASP A 421 -13.89 -20.93 -24.28
CA ASP A 421 -13.66 -21.10 -25.72
C ASP A 421 -12.86 -19.96 -26.37
N LEU A 422 -12.36 -19.02 -25.56
CA LEU A 422 -11.42 -17.98 -25.97
C LEU A 422 -10.01 -18.32 -25.44
N PRO A 423 -9.28 -19.26 -26.07
CA PRO A 423 -7.96 -19.63 -25.59
C PRO A 423 -6.94 -18.50 -25.81
N PRO A 424 -5.80 -18.49 -25.07
CA PRO A 424 -4.87 -17.35 -25.03
C PRO A 424 -4.29 -16.92 -26.39
N GLU A 425 -4.17 -17.88 -27.32
CA GLU A 425 -3.68 -17.63 -28.68
C GLU A 425 -4.68 -16.80 -29.53
N ARG A 426 -5.98 -16.84 -29.19
CA ARG A 426 -7.07 -16.13 -29.88
C ARG A 426 -7.44 -14.77 -29.25
N LEU A 427 -6.68 -14.31 -28.25
CA LEU A 427 -6.90 -12.99 -27.63
C LEU A 427 -6.72 -11.82 -28.64
N PRO A 428 -7.46 -10.70 -28.51
CA PRO A 428 -7.43 -9.60 -29.46
C PRO A 428 -6.02 -9.00 -29.70
N PRO A 429 -5.63 -8.70 -30.95
CA PRO A 429 -4.36 -8.03 -31.25
C PRO A 429 -4.31 -6.64 -30.60
N GLY A 430 -3.13 -6.23 -30.14
CA GLY A 430 -2.93 -4.96 -29.40
C GLY A 430 -3.21 -5.03 -27.90
N MET A 431 -3.83 -6.11 -27.39
CA MET A 431 -3.97 -6.35 -25.95
C MET A 431 -2.59 -6.47 -25.26
N PRO A 432 -2.33 -5.80 -24.12
CA PRO A 432 -1.02 -5.78 -23.46
C PRO A 432 -0.46 -7.18 -23.14
N GLU A 433 0.85 -7.35 -23.27
CA GLU A 433 1.54 -8.63 -23.02
C GLU A 433 1.31 -9.14 -21.58
N GLU A 434 1.31 -8.25 -20.58
CA GLU A 434 1.01 -8.61 -19.20
C GLU A 434 -0.41 -9.17 -19.08
N SER A 435 -1.41 -8.49 -19.63
CA SER A 435 -2.80 -8.94 -19.64
C SER A 435 -2.93 -10.31 -20.31
N ARG A 436 -2.24 -10.53 -21.45
CA ARG A 436 -2.18 -11.84 -22.13
C ARG A 436 -1.57 -12.93 -21.26
N ARG A 437 -0.41 -12.68 -20.62
CA ARG A 437 0.32 -13.66 -19.81
C ARG A 437 -0.37 -14.02 -18.51
N LEU A 438 -1.11 -13.08 -17.89
CA LEU A 438 -1.93 -13.40 -16.73
C LEU A 438 -3.21 -14.15 -17.12
N TYR A 439 -3.83 -13.81 -18.26
CA TYR A 439 -4.96 -14.56 -18.79
C TYR A 439 -4.56 -16.01 -19.12
N ASP A 440 -3.43 -16.22 -19.80
CA ASP A 440 -2.88 -17.54 -20.11
C ASP A 440 -2.70 -18.42 -18.85
N LEU A 441 -2.11 -17.85 -17.79
CA LEU A 441 -1.98 -18.51 -16.50
C LEU A 441 -3.34 -18.90 -15.88
N ILE A 442 -4.33 -17.99 -15.90
CA ILE A 442 -5.68 -18.22 -15.35
C ILE A 442 -6.45 -19.25 -16.17
N TRP A 443 -6.42 -19.15 -17.50
CA TRP A 443 -7.11 -20.04 -18.43
C TRP A 443 -6.60 -21.48 -18.29
N ARG A 444 -5.27 -21.68 -18.30
CA ARG A 444 -4.66 -23.01 -18.11
C ARG A 444 -4.98 -23.62 -16.75
N ARG A 445 -5.02 -22.81 -15.68
CA ARG A 445 -5.42 -23.28 -14.34
C ARG A 445 -6.88 -23.74 -14.31
N ALA A 446 -7.78 -23.02 -14.99
CA ALA A 446 -9.18 -23.38 -15.08
C ALA A 446 -9.40 -24.68 -15.86
N MET A 447 -8.74 -24.86 -17.01
CA MET A 447 -8.77 -26.13 -17.76
C MET A 447 -8.26 -27.29 -16.89
N ALA A 448 -7.05 -27.14 -16.34
CA ALA A 448 -6.39 -28.16 -15.54
C ALA A 448 -7.22 -28.62 -14.33
N CYS A 449 -7.95 -27.72 -13.66
CA CYS A 449 -8.75 -28.08 -12.48
C CYS A 449 -9.93 -29.02 -12.79
N GLN A 450 -10.37 -29.13 -14.05
CA GLN A 450 -11.40 -30.10 -14.47
C GLN A 450 -10.83 -31.33 -15.19
N MET A 451 -9.54 -31.38 -15.48
CA MET A 451 -8.89 -32.48 -16.20
C MET A 451 -8.67 -33.74 -15.33
N ALA A 452 -8.36 -34.85 -15.98
CA ALA A 452 -7.93 -36.08 -15.34
C ALA A 452 -6.63 -35.88 -14.54
N ALA A 453 -6.41 -36.73 -13.53
CA ALA A 453 -5.18 -36.69 -12.76
C ALA A 453 -3.99 -37.11 -13.64
N ALA A 454 -2.80 -36.56 -13.36
CA ALA A 454 -1.58 -37.06 -13.98
C ALA A 454 -1.20 -38.37 -13.30
N GLU A 455 -0.90 -39.39 -14.08
CA GLU A 455 -0.53 -40.72 -13.59
C GLU A 455 0.94 -40.96 -13.87
N THR A 456 1.65 -41.42 -12.85
CA THR A 456 3.09 -41.63 -12.87
C THR A 456 3.40 -43.05 -12.44
N LEU A 457 4.57 -43.54 -12.81
CA LEU A 457 5.07 -44.83 -12.33
C LEU A 457 6.51 -44.65 -11.88
N GLN A 458 6.67 -44.59 -10.56
CA GLN A 458 7.97 -44.48 -9.89
C GLN A 458 8.58 -45.88 -9.82
N VAL A 459 9.81 -46.01 -10.28
CA VAL A 459 10.55 -47.27 -10.27
C VAL A 459 11.77 -47.06 -9.38
N THR A 460 11.85 -47.83 -8.31
CA THR A 460 12.95 -47.83 -7.35
C THR A 460 13.69 -49.15 -7.45
N VAL A 461 15.01 -49.09 -7.59
CA VAL A 461 15.88 -50.27 -7.59
C VAL A 461 16.89 -50.12 -6.45
N ASP A 462 16.92 -51.12 -5.59
CA ASP A 462 17.95 -51.31 -4.57
C ASP A 462 18.98 -52.31 -5.09
N ALA A 463 20.22 -51.85 -5.27
CA ALA A 463 21.35 -52.71 -5.57
C ALA A 463 22.06 -53.09 -4.27
N HIS A 464 22.48 -54.35 -4.15
CA HIS A 464 23.22 -54.89 -3.01
C HIS A 464 24.67 -55.19 -3.42
N SER A 465 25.60 -55.01 -2.49
CA SER A 465 26.97 -55.51 -2.60
C SER A 465 27.00 -57.04 -2.39
N ALA A 466 27.80 -57.75 -3.19
CA ALA A 466 27.96 -59.21 -3.10
C ALA A 466 28.65 -59.64 -1.79
N GLU A 467 29.46 -58.74 -1.23
CA GLU A 467 30.14 -58.85 0.06
C GLU A 467 29.19 -58.59 1.24
N GLY A 468 27.96 -58.12 0.96
CA GLY A 468 26.97 -57.71 1.95
C GLY A 468 27.19 -56.31 2.52
N GLY A 469 26.26 -55.87 3.37
CA GLY A 469 26.34 -54.62 4.15
C GLY A 469 25.96 -53.33 3.41
N LEU A 470 26.26 -53.17 2.12
CA LEU A 470 26.00 -51.92 1.38
C LEU A 470 24.72 -51.99 0.53
N ARG A 471 24.01 -50.86 0.42
CA ARG A 471 22.86 -50.69 -0.51
C ARG A 471 22.89 -49.34 -1.23
N LEU A 472 23.10 -49.37 -2.54
CA LEU A 472 22.83 -48.25 -3.44
C LEU A 472 21.36 -48.26 -3.84
N ARG A 473 20.72 -47.09 -3.90
CA ARG A 473 19.36 -46.92 -4.41
C ARG A 473 19.36 -46.01 -5.62
N ALA A 474 18.72 -46.46 -6.70
CA ALA A 474 18.32 -45.63 -7.82
C ALA A 474 16.79 -45.49 -7.84
N SER A 475 16.28 -44.35 -8.29
CA SER A 475 14.84 -44.11 -8.45
C SER A 475 14.55 -43.20 -9.64
N GLY A 476 13.63 -43.61 -10.50
CA GLY A 476 13.20 -42.85 -11.68
C GLY A 476 11.69 -42.86 -11.86
N THR A 477 11.09 -41.71 -12.14
CA THR A 477 9.64 -41.54 -12.27
C THR A 477 9.29 -41.13 -13.70
N ALA A 478 8.57 -41.99 -14.42
CA ALA A 478 7.96 -41.64 -15.71
C ALA A 478 6.52 -41.16 -15.50
N VAL A 479 6.07 -40.22 -16.32
CA VAL A 479 4.65 -39.92 -16.51
C VAL A 479 4.09 -40.99 -17.46
N THR A 480 3.09 -41.76 -16.98
CA THR A 480 2.40 -42.76 -17.81
C THR A 480 1.15 -42.19 -18.47
N PHE A 481 0.56 -41.15 -17.88
CA PHE A 481 -0.49 -40.35 -18.51
C PHE A 481 -0.40 -38.90 -17.99
N PRO A 482 -0.25 -37.88 -18.86
CA PRO A 482 -0.02 -36.50 -18.42
C PRO A 482 -1.22 -35.84 -17.74
N GLY A 483 -2.45 -36.22 -18.11
CA GLY A 483 -3.67 -35.61 -17.56
C GLY A 483 -3.61 -34.08 -17.56
N TYR A 484 -3.90 -33.45 -16.43
CA TYR A 484 -3.87 -31.99 -16.27
C TYR A 484 -2.52 -31.30 -16.57
N LEU A 485 -1.40 -32.03 -16.63
CA LEU A 485 -0.10 -31.45 -16.97
C LEU A 485 -0.06 -30.93 -18.42
N ALA A 486 -0.81 -31.56 -19.34
CA ALA A 486 -0.87 -31.17 -20.74
C ALA A 486 -1.46 -29.75 -20.96
N ALA A 487 -2.23 -29.21 -20.01
CA ALA A 487 -2.67 -27.81 -20.04
C ALA A 487 -1.62 -26.85 -19.43
N PHE A 488 -0.68 -27.35 -18.64
CA PHE A 488 0.29 -26.56 -17.88
C PHE A 488 1.71 -26.49 -18.46
N GLU A 489 2.02 -27.33 -19.44
CA GLU A 489 3.26 -27.32 -20.21
C GLU A 489 3.36 -26.09 -21.14
N GLY A 490 4.59 -25.70 -21.47
CA GLY A 490 4.89 -24.52 -22.30
C GLY A 490 4.87 -23.16 -21.60
N LEU A 491 4.35 -23.06 -20.36
CA LEU A 491 4.48 -21.83 -19.55
C LEU A 491 5.94 -21.63 -19.08
N PRO A 492 6.63 -20.53 -19.45
CA PRO A 492 8.00 -20.29 -19.02
C PRO A 492 8.10 -20.22 -17.50
N GLN A 493 8.90 -21.10 -16.90
CA GLN A 493 9.38 -20.88 -15.54
C GLN A 493 10.46 -19.80 -15.61
N PRO A 494 10.38 -18.70 -14.82
CA PRO A 494 11.46 -17.75 -14.72
C PRO A 494 12.56 -18.47 -13.94
N LYS A 495 13.65 -18.81 -14.64
CA LYS A 495 14.83 -19.46 -14.09
C LYS A 495 15.12 -18.95 -12.67
N SER A 496 15.32 -19.87 -11.73
CA SER A 496 15.84 -19.52 -10.41
C SER A 496 17.08 -18.64 -10.57
N PRO A 497 17.25 -17.58 -9.76
CA PRO A 497 18.49 -16.79 -9.78
C PRO A 497 19.69 -17.73 -9.63
N GLY A 498 20.55 -17.80 -10.65
CA GLY A 498 21.65 -18.76 -10.74
C GLY A 498 21.79 -19.50 -12.09
N ALA A 499 20.74 -19.60 -12.92
CA ALA A 499 20.78 -20.42 -14.16
C ALA A 499 20.96 -19.63 -15.48
N ALA A 500 21.63 -18.48 -15.44
CA ALA A 500 22.12 -17.78 -16.64
C ALA A 500 23.65 -17.75 -16.56
N ALA A 501 24.30 -18.65 -17.30
CA ALA A 501 25.76 -18.66 -17.42
C ALA A 501 26.23 -17.42 -18.20
N ALA A 502 27.46 -16.99 -17.92
CA ALA A 502 28.20 -16.06 -18.76
C ALA A 502 29.14 -16.87 -19.66
N ASP A 503 29.03 -16.70 -20.97
CA ASP A 503 30.00 -17.21 -21.93
C ASP A 503 31.13 -16.15 -22.04
N GLY A 504 32.32 -16.42 -21.49
CA GLY A 504 33.36 -15.39 -21.39
C GLY A 504 34.64 -15.74 -20.64
N GLU A 505 35.32 -16.82 -21.04
CA GLU A 505 36.72 -17.15 -20.72
C GLU A 505 37.12 -17.36 -19.23
N ALA A 506 38.34 -17.85 -19.01
CA ALA A 506 38.75 -18.51 -17.77
C ALA A 506 39.61 -17.62 -16.84
N GLY A 507 39.26 -17.60 -15.55
CA GLY A 507 40.07 -17.06 -14.47
C GLY A 507 39.81 -17.82 -13.17
N ALA A 508 40.85 -18.34 -12.53
CA ALA A 508 40.72 -19.12 -11.30
C ALA A 508 40.71 -18.19 -10.06
N GLY A 509 39.64 -18.23 -9.26
CA GLY A 509 39.59 -17.50 -7.99
C GLY A 509 38.20 -17.45 -7.35
N ALA A 510 38.16 -17.78 -6.05
CA ALA A 510 37.09 -17.64 -5.06
C ALA A 510 35.77 -16.92 -5.44
N GLY A 511 34.62 -17.59 -5.22
CA GLY A 511 33.30 -16.94 -5.14
C GLY A 511 32.12 -17.87 -5.39
N ALA A 512 31.55 -18.48 -4.33
CA ALA A 512 30.42 -19.43 -4.44
C ALA A 512 29.25 -19.06 -3.51
N GLU A 513 28.62 -17.91 -3.74
CA GLU A 513 27.40 -17.48 -3.02
C GLU A 513 26.11 -17.68 -3.83
N ALA A 514 24.98 -17.69 -3.09
CA ALA A 514 23.61 -17.45 -3.58
C ALA A 514 22.94 -18.52 -4.48
N ALA A 515 22.74 -19.75 -3.97
CA ALA A 515 21.71 -20.66 -4.51
C ALA A 515 21.03 -21.57 -3.46
N ALA A 516 19.82 -21.19 -3.01
CA ALA A 516 18.71 -22.09 -2.63
C ALA A 516 17.44 -21.30 -2.23
N ALA A 517 16.27 -21.87 -2.55
CA ALA A 517 15.12 -21.80 -1.65
C ALA A 517 15.14 -23.07 -0.77
N GLY A 518 14.66 -22.99 0.48
CA GLY A 518 14.82 -24.06 1.46
C GLY A 518 13.99 -25.32 1.19
N GLY A 519 14.32 -26.40 1.91
CA GLY A 519 13.58 -27.66 1.89
C GLY A 519 12.16 -27.55 2.45
N THR A 520 11.38 -28.63 2.44
CA THR A 520 11.79 -30.05 2.51
C THR A 520 11.82 -30.82 1.19
N ASP A 521 11.74 -30.13 0.06
CA ASP A 521 11.40 -30.76 -1.22
C ASP A 521 12.60 -31.33 -2.00
N GLU A 522 13.51 -32.11 -1.39
CA GLU A 522 14.51 -32.86 -2.18
C GLU A 522 13.82 -33.90 -3.09
N GLU A 523 12.75 -34.55 -2.63
CA GLU A 523 11.95 -35.45 -3.48
C GLU A 523 11.17 -34.69 -4.56
N GLU A 524 10.57 -33.52 -4.30
CA GLU A 524 9.83 -32.79 -5.34
C GLU A 524 10.73 -31.98 -6.29
N ALA A 525 11.91 -31.55 -5.85
CA ALA A 525 12.94 -30.95 -6.72
C ALA A 525 13.60 -32.01 -7.60
N ALA A 526 13.88 -33.21 -7.08
CA ALA A 526 14.29 -34.35 -7.92
C ALA A 526 13.18 -34.72 -8.92
N ALA A 527 11.91 -34.75 -8.49
CA ALA A 527 10.77 -34.98 -9.38
C ALA A 527 10.50 -33.83 -10.39
N ALA A 528 11.03 -32.63 -10.16
CA ALA A 528 11.00 -31.52 -11.11
C ALA A 528 12.15 -31.59 -12.13
N ALA A 529 13.36 -31.93 -11.68
CA ALA A 529 14.50 -32.22 -12.56
C ALA A 529 14.28 -33.48 -13.42
N ALA A 530 13.45 -34.41 -12.95
CA ALA A 530 13.03 -35.62 -13.66
C ALA A 530 12.23 -35.36 -14.96
N GLY A 531 11.83 -34.13 -15.28
CA GLY A 531 10.96 -33.81 -16.43
C GLY A 531 11.47 -34.32 -17.78
N GLU A 532 12.77 -34.20 -18.05
CA GLU A 532 13.39 -34.65 -19.31
C GLU A 532 14.30 -35.87 -19.11
N GLY A 533 15.06 -35.94 -18.01
CA GLY A 533 15.97 -37.07 -17.74
C GLY A 533 15.36 -38.23 -16.93
N GLY A 534 14.29 -37.98 -16.15
CA GLY A 534 13.74 -38.95 -15.21
C GLY A 534 12.86 -40.02 -15.86
N GLY A 535 12.26 -39.72 -17.02
CA GLY A 535 11.56 -40.71 -17.84
C GLY A 535 12.51 -41.79 -18.36
N ALA A 536 13.64 -41.38 -18.96
CA ALA A 536 14.68 -42.29 -19.44
C ALA A 536 15.27 -43.17 -18.32
N LEU A 537 15.57 -42.57 -17.15
CA LEU A 537 16.00 -43.33 -15.97
C LEU A 537 14.92 -44.31 -15.49
N SER A 538 13.64 -43.91 -15.46
CA SER A 538 12.53 -44.78 -15.09
C SER A 538 12.35 -45.95 -16.06
N GLU A 539 12.66 -45.78 -17.34
CA GLU A 539 12.60 -46.87 -18.32
C GLU A 539 13.78 -47.84 -18.16
N ALA A 540 15.02 -47.34 -18.05
CA ALA A 540 16.20 -48.16 -17.80
C ALA A 540 16.02 -49.04 -16.55
N LEU A 541 15.53 -48.46 -15.45
CA LEU A 541 15.27 -49.16 -14.19
C LEU A 541 14.19 -50.26 -14.28
N ARG A 542 13.35 -50.31 -15.33
CA ARG A 542 12.37 -51.40 -15.55
C ARG A 542 12.92 -52.60 -16.29
N ARG A 543 14.03 -52.42 -17.02
CA ARG A 543 14.66 -53.49 -17.79
C ARG A 543 15.45 -54.45 -16.90
N LEU A 544 15.92 -53.92 -15.76
CA LEU A 544 16.61 -54.63 -14.69
C LEU A 544 15.70 -55.64 -13.97
N LYS A 545 16.27 -56.79 -13.65
CA LYS A 545 15.64 -57.90 -12.90
C LYS A 545 16.48 -58.23 -11.66
N GLU A 546 15.86 -58.86 -10.67
CA GLU A 546 16.55 -59.33 -9.47
C GLU A 546 17.68 -60.32 -9.83
N GLY A 547 18.86 -60.10 -9.25
CA GLY A 547 20.08 -60.86 -9.56
C GLY A 547 20.95 -60.31 -10.69
N ASP A 548 20.44 -59.40 -11.54
CA ASP A 548 21.21 -58.82 -12.65
C ASP A 548 22.51 -58.16 -12.15
N PRO A 549 23.65 -58.37 -12.83
CA PRO A 549 24.91 -57.75 -12.48
C PRO A 549 24.91 -56.25 -12.83
N LEU A 550 25.52 -55.44 -11.96
CA LEU A 550 25.73 -54.02 -12.19
C LEU A 550 27.22 -53.72 -12.00
N SER A 551 27.84 -53.01 -12.95
CA SER A 551 29.22 -52.54 -12.80
C SER A 551 29.25 -51.06 -12.42
N VAL A 552 30.23 -50.66 -11.60
CA VAL A 552 30.38 -49.26 -11.18
C VAL A 552 31.10 -48.49 -12.29
N SER A 553 30.46 -47.46 -12.84
CA SER A 553 31.07 -46.58 -13.86
C SER A 553 31.74 -45.34 -13.25
N ALA A 554 31.23 -44.85 -12.12
CA ALA A 554 31.86 -43.78 -11.32
C ALA A 554 31.35 -43.81 -9.87
N VAL A 555 32.15 -43.31 -8.92
CA VAL A 555 31.71 -43.03 -7.54
C VAL A 555 32.12 -41.60 -7.18
N SER A 556 31.27 -40.90 -6.43
CA SER A 556 31.54 -39.53 -5.98
C SER A 556 31.06 -39.35 -4.54
N PRO A 557 31.95 -39.07 -3.57
CA PRO A 557 31.57 -38.48 -2.30
C PRO A 557 31.23 -37.00 -2.55
N ASN A 558 29.98 -36.61 -2.31
CA ASN A 558 29.53 -35.23 -2.50
C ASN A 558 29.41 -34.54 -1.14
N GLN A 559 30.13 -33.44 -0.94
CA GLN A 559 29.98 -32.57 0.23
C GLN A 559 28.73 -31.71 0.09
N HIS A 560 28.00 -31.55 1.19
CA HIS A 560 26.84 -30.66 1.29
C HIS A 560 26.90 -29.86 2.59
N PHE A 561 26.19 -28.74 2.60
CA PHE A 561 25.93 -27.97 3.81
C PHE A 561 24.43 -27.77 3.94
N THR A 562 23.90 -27.91 5.16
CA THR A 562 22.53 -27.50 5.46
C THR A 562 22.36 -26.01 5.16
N LYS A 563 21.19 -25.60 4.67
CA LYS A 563 20.91 -24.21 4.25
C LYS A 563 19.83 -23.56 5.12
N PRO A 564 19.91 -22.25 5.40
CA PRO A 564 18.93 -21.55 6.22
C PRO A 564 17.54 -21.50 5.56
N PRO A 565 16.47 -21.27 6.33
CA PRO A 565 15.13 -21.10 5.77
C PRO A 565 15.08 -19.87 4.85
N PRO A 566 14.32 -19.91 3.73
CA PRO A 566 14.43 -18.90 2.69
C PRO A 566 13.72 -17.60 3.10
N ARG A 567 14.36 -16.46 2.78
CA ARG A 567 13.72 -15.14 2.89
C ARG A 567 12.44 -15.10 2.07
N PHE A 568 11.39 -14.51 2.61
CA PHE A 568 10.11 -14.38 1.92
C PHE A 568 10.25 -13.51 0.66
N ASN A 569 9.92 -14.04 -0.51
CA ASN A 569 9.47 -13.23 -1.64
C ASN A 569 7.98 -12.88 -1.47
N GLU A 570 7.46 -11.93 -2.26
CA GLU A 570 6.06 -11.49 -2.17
C GLU A 570 5.04 -12.64 -2.25
N GLY A 571 5.23 -13.63 -3.13
CA GLY A 571 4.33 -14.78 -3.24
C GLY A 571 4.38 -15.69 -2.02
N SER A 572 5.57 -16.03 -1.52
CA SER A 572 5.71 -16.80 -0.27
C SER A 572 5.22 -16.03 0.97
N MET A 573 5.24 -14.69 0.93
CA MET A 573 4.68 -13.85 1.99
C MET A 573 3.15 -13.89 1.97
N VAL A 574 2.53 -13.84 0.78
CA VAL A 574 1.09 -14.06 0.61
C VAL A 574 0.69 -15.45 1.12
N LYS A 575 1.47 -16.49 0.79
CA LYS A 575 1.27 -17.86 1.31
C LYS A 575 1.29 -17.92 2.84
N ALA A 576 2.34 -17.38 3.48
CA ALA A 576 2.48 -17.40 4.94
C ALA A 576 1.36 -16.61 5.66
N LEU A 577 0.89 -15.52 5.05
CA LEU A 577 -0.25 -14.74 5.57
C LEU A 577 -1.57 -15.54 5.45
N GLU A 578 -1.81 -16.22 4.33
CA GLU A 578 -2.98 -17.10 4.14
C GLU A 578 -2.96 -18.30 5.09
N GLU A 579 -1.81 -18.98 5.23
CA GLU A 579 -1.65 -20.15 6.11
C GLU A 579 -1.81 -19.79 7.60
N ALA A 580 -1.46 -18.57 8.00
CA ALA A 580 -1.75 -18.05 9.34
C ALA A 580 -3.20 -17.51 9.50
N GLY A 581 -3.98 -17.40 8.41
CA GLY A 581 -5.29 -16.74 8.39
C GLY A 581 -5.25 -15.21 8.57
N VAL A 582 -4.05 -14.61 8.43
CA VAL A 582 -3.75 -13.20 8.68
C VAL A 582 -4.03 -12.35 7.45
N GLY A 583 -5.20 -11.70 7.46
CA GLY A 583 -5.69 -10.91 6.34
C GLY A 583 -6.54 -11.72 5.36
N ARG A 584 -6.91 -11.10 4.25
CA ARG A 584 -7.92 -11.57 3.28
C ARG A 584 -7.54 -11.14 1.86
N PRO A 585 -8.20 -11.63 0.79
CA PRO A 585 -7.92 -11.25 -0.61
C PRO A 585 -7.70 -9.75 -0.90
N SER A 586 -8.42 -8.86 -0.20
CA SER A 586 -8.27 -7.40 -0.33
C SER A 586 -7.05 -6.80 0.40
N THR A 587 -6.29 -7.57 1.17
CA THR A 587 -5.27 -7.05 2.10
C THR A 587 -3.83 -7.47 1.80
N TYR A 588 -3.59 -8.64 1.20
CA TYR A 588 -2.23 -9.18 1.06
C TYR A 588 -1.28 -8.23 0.30
N ALA A 589 -1.65 -7.82 -0.92
CA ALA A 589 -0.85 -6.89 -1.73
C ALA A 589 -0.71 -5.49 -1.10
N PRO A 590 -1.78 -4.85 -0.56
CA PRO A 590 -1.65 -3.60 0.19
C PRO A 590 -0.73 -3.68 1.42
N THR A 591 -0.80 -4.75 2.22
CA THR A 591 0.05 -4.93 3.40
C THR A 591 1.53 -5.00 3.01
N ILE A 592 1.89 -5.84 2.05
CA ILE A 592 3.28 -5.99 1.58
C ILE A 592 3.79 -4.66 0.99
N LYS A 593 2.96 -3.96 0.21
CA LYS A 593 3.32 -2.62 -0.30
C LYS A 593 3.53 -1.61 0.84
N LEU A 594 2.68 -1.62 1.86
CA LEU A 594 2.75 -0.70 2.99
C LEU A 594 4.05 -0.88 3.81
N LEU A 595 4.55 -2.10 3.97
CA LEU A 595 5.86 -2.34 4.62
C LEU A 595 7.00 -1.64 3.87
N MET A 596 6.98 -1.67 2.53
CA MET A 596 7.97 -1.02 1.68
C MET A 596 7.78 0.52 1.65
N ASP A 597 6.56 1.01 1.49
CA ASP A 597 6.23 2.45 1.50
C ASP A 597 6.61 3.15 2.83
N ARG A 598 6.64 2.39 3.93
CA ARG A 598 7.05 2.88 5.26
C ARG A 598 8.55 2.74 5.52
N GLY A 599 9.27 1.94 4.73
CA GLY A 599 10.69 1.64 4.92
C GLY A 599 10.98 0.63 6.03
N TYR A 600 10.02 -0.23 6.39
CA TYR A 600 10.20 -1.29 7.37
C TYR A 600 10.79 -2.57 6.76
N ALA A 601 10.50 -2.82 5.48
CA ALA A 601 11.17 -3.83 4.68
C ALA A 601 11.60 -3.22 3.33
N VAL A 602 12.65 -3.77 2.73
CA VAL A 602 13.12 -3.45 1.38
C VAL A 602 13.12 -4.70 0.51
N LYS A 603 13.04 -4.53 -0.81
CA LYS A 603 13.12 -5.64 -1.77
C LYS A 603 14.54 -5.77 -2.29
N GLN A 604 15.23 -6.85 -1.90
CA GLN A 604 16.57 -7.18 -2.39
C GLN A 604 16.44 -8.32 -3.42
N ALA A 605 16.68 -8.00 -4.69
CA ALA A 605 16.32 -8.82 -5.85
C ALA A 605 14.83 -9.24 -5.85
N ARG A 606 14.51 -10.44 -5.31
CA ARG A 606 13.13 -10.94 -5.15
C ARG A 606 12.70 -11.11 -3.68
N ALA A 607 13.63 -11.06 -2.73
CA ALA A 607 13.36 -11.23 -1.29
C ALA A 607 12.93 -9.93 -0.62
N LEU A 608 12.10 -10.04 0.42
CA LEU A 608 11.80 -9.01 1.40
C LEU A 608 12.81 -9.13 2.54
N VAL A 609 13.54 -8.05 2.82
CA VAL A 609 14.55 -7.96 3.89
C VAL A 609 14.11 -6.89 4.88
N PRO A 610 14.08 -7.14 6.19
CA PRO A 610 13.67 -6.15 7.18
C PRO A 610 14.79 -5.12 7.41
N THR A 611 14.44 -3.83 7.43
CA THR A 611 15.39 -2.76 7.74
C THR A 611 15.67 -2.71 9.25
N SER A 612 16.74 -2.03 9.67
CA SER A 612 17.01 -1.80 11.10
C SER A 612 15.82 -1.13 11.82
N LEU A 613 15.12 -0.20 11.13
CA LEU A 613 13.89 0.42 11.62
C LEU A 613 12.72 -0.58 11.71
N GLY A 614 12.60 -1.48 10.74
CA GLY A 614 11.62 -2.57 10.77
C GLY A 614 11.84 -3.51 11.95
N ARG A 615 13.09 -3.93 12.17
CA ARG A 615 13.47 -4.78 13.31
C ARG A 615 13.23 -4.10 14.66
N VAL A 616 13.62 -2.83 14.82
CA VAL A 616 13.36 -2.05 16.05
C VAL A 616 11.85 -1.94 16.33
N LEU A 617 11.03 -1.68 15.30
CA LEU A 617 9.58 -1.65 15.46
C LEU A 617 9.01 -3.04 15.78
N SER A 618 9.50 -4.09 15.12
CA SER A 618 9.06 -5.47 15.34
C SER A 618 9.39 -5.94 16.76
N ALA A 619 10.61 -5.73 17.23
CA ALA A 619 11.03 -6.08 18.59
C ALA A 619 10.24 -5.30 19.64
N PHE A 620 10.05 -3.99 19.45
CA PHE A 620 9.22 -3.16 20.34
C PHE A 620 7.79 -3.69 20.46
N LEU A 621 7.16 -4.02 19.33
CA LEU A 621 5.79 -4.52 19.35
C LEU A 621 5.71 -5.97 19.88
N SER A 622 6.72 -6.80 19.63
CA SER A 622 6.75 -8.19 20.14
C SER A 622 6.92 -8.23 21.67
N VAL A 623 7.68 -7.29 22.24
CA VAL A 623 7.87 -7.16 23.70
C VAL A 623 6.69 -6.48 24.38
N PHE A 624 6.26 -5.30 23.90
CA PHE A 624 5.29 -4.45 24.61
C PHE A 624 3.84 -4.59 24.11
N PHE A 625 3.61 -5.28 22.99
CA PHE A 625 2.30 -5.49 22.37
C PHE A 625 2.18 -6.91 21.78
N SER A 626 2.79 -7.90 22.45
CA SER A 626 2.85 -9.33 22.07
C SER A 626 1.55 -9.82 21.43
N ASP A 627 0.45 -9.74 22.17
CA ASP A 627 -0.85 -10.30 21.81
C ASP A 627 -1.44 -9.61 20.57
N TYR A 628 -1.11 -8.34 20.34
CA TYR A 628 -1.54 -7.58 19.16
C TYR A 628 -0.62 -7.76 17.95
N THR A 629 0.46 -8.51 18.09
CA THR A 629 1.36 -8.95 17.01
C THR A 629 1.51 -10.48 16.94
N ASP A 630 0.63 -11.21 17.62
CA ASP A 630 0.42 -12.62 17.44
C ASP A 630 -0.39 -12.87 16.14
N PRO A 631 0.10 -13.74 15.24
CA PRO A 631 -0.69 -14.23 14.11
C PRO A 631 -2.06 -14.80 14.53
N ALA A 632 -2.14 -15.57 15.63
CA ALA A 632 -3.37 -16.25 16.04
C ALA A 632 -4.44 -15.25 16.54
N PHE A 633 -4.08 -14.27 17.37
CA PHE A 633 -4.96 -13.13 17.70
C PHE A 633 -5.46 -12.40 16.44
N THR A 634 -4.56 -12.13 15.49
CA THR A 634 -4.90 -11.39 14.26
C THR A 634 -5.81 -12.19 13.34
N SER A 635 -5.62 -13.52 13.27
CA SER A 635 -6.45 -14.47 12.53
C SER A 635 -7.86 -14.55 13.13
N LYS A 636 -7.96 -14.75 14.45
CA LYS A 636 -9.23 -14.72 15.21
C LYS A 636 -9.97 -13.38 15.06
N MET A 637 -9.25 -12.27 14.93
CA MET A 637 -9.86 -10.96 14.67
C MET A 637 -10.47 -10.88 13.25
N GLU A 638 -9.85 -11.47 12.22
CA GLU A 638 -10.49 -11.59 10.91
C GLU A 638 -11.67 -12.57 10.93
N GLU A 639 -11.60 -13.69 11.68
CA GLU A 639 -12.77 -14.58 11.88
C GLU A 639 -13.95 -13.84 12.52
N ARG A 640 -13.71 -12.98 13.53
CA ARG A 640 -14.77 -12.13 14.10
C ARG A 640 -15.32 -11.11 13.10
N LEU A 641 -14.48 -10.57 12.20
CA LEU A 641 -14.95 -9.71 11.10
C LEU A 641 -15.79 -10.50 10.08
N ASP A 642 -15.46 -11.78 9.84
CA ASP A 642 -16.28 -12.69 9.02
C ASP A 642 -17.62 -13.03 9.72
N ASP A 643 -17.66 -13.12 11.05
CA ASP A 643 -18.90 -13.26 11.84
C ASP A 643 -19.78 -12.00 11.80
N VAL A 644 -19.19 -10.80 11.88
CA VAL A 644 -19.94 -9.54 11.62
C VAL A 644 -20.47 -9.53 10.19
N SER A 645 -19.64 -9.86 9.20
CA SER A 645 -20.05 -9.91 7.79
C SER A 645 -21.21 -10.88 7.55
N GLY A 646 -21.26 -11.95 8.35
CA GLY A 646 -22.30 -12.96 8.33
C GLY A 646 -23.53 -12.68 9.19
N GLY A 647 -23.61 -11.52 9.86
CA GLY A 647 -24.70 -11.17 10.76
C GLY A 647 -24.77 -12.01 12.05
N ARG A 648 -23.64 -12.59 12.48
CA ARG A 648 -23.53 -13.47 13.66
C ARG A 648 -22.93 -12.77 14.89
N LEU A 649 -22.36 -11.59 14.72
CA LEU A 649 -21.73 -10.78 15.77
C LEU A 649 -22.02 -9.30 15.51
N GLU A 650 -22.29 -8.51 16.55
CA GLU A 650 -22.47 -7.07 16.42
C GLU A 650 -21.13 -6.34 16.25
N TRP A 651 -21.08 -5.38 15.32
CA TRP A 651 -19.81 -4.71 14.99
C TRP A 651 -19.29 -3.82 16.11
N ARG A 652 -20.22 -3.26 16.92
CA ARG A 652 -19.89 -2.43 18.08
C ARG A 652 -19.39 -3.27 19.27
N GLU A 653 -19.87 -4.50 19.40
CA GLU A 653 -19.39 -5.48 20.39
C GLU A 653 -17.95 -5.89 20.09
N LEU A 654 -17.65 -6.21 18.82
CA LEU A 654 -16.29 -6.50 18.34
C LEU A 654 -15.33 -5.33 18.65
N LEU A 655 -15.76 -4.09 18.40
CA LEU A 655 -14.96 -2.91 18.73
C LEU A 655 -14.81 -2.67 20.24
N ALA A 656 -15.84 -2.94 21.05
CA ALA A 656 -15.79 -2.80 22.50
C ALA A 656 -14.75 -3.73 23.13
N ASP A 657 -14.82 -5.03 22.81
CA ASP A 657 -13.90 -6.06 23.28
C ASP A 657 -12.45 -5.73 22.93
N PHE A 658 -12.19 -5.34 21.68
CA PHE A 658 -10.87 -4.97 21.24
C PHE A 658 -10.35 -3.72 21.95
N TRP A 659 -11.19 -2.68 22.03
CA TRP A 659 -10.79 -1.36 22.51
C TRP A 659 -10.45 -1.35 23.99
N GLY A 660 -11.19 -2.09 24.83
CA GLY A 660 -10.95 -2.14 26.28
C GLY A 660 -9.52 -2.56 26.63
N GLY A 661 -9.08 -3.72 26.15
CA GLY A 661 -7.71 -4.21 26.38
C GLY A 661 -6.64 -3.38 25.67
N PHE A 662 -6.90 -2.94 24.44
CA PHE A 662 -5.90 -2.26 23.61
C PHE A 662 -5.60 -0.84 24.09
N SER A 663 -6.65 -0.10 24.50
CA SER A 663 -6.49 1.25 25.05
C SER A 663 -5.78 1.25 26.40
N GLY A 664 -6.10 0.29 27.28
CA GLY A 664 -5.42 0.09 28.56
C GLY A 664 -3.91 -0.10 28.40
N ARG A 665 -3.47 -1.07 27.60
CA ARG A 665 -2.03 -1.31 27.35
C ARG A 665 -1.35 -0.12 26.65
N THR A 666 -2.05 0.59 25.77
CA THR A 666 -1.53 1.81 25.13
C THR A 666 -1.34 2.95 26.13
N GLN A 667 -2.23 3.07 27.13
CA GLN A 667 -2.13 4.06 28.22
C GLN A 667 -1.03 3.69 29.24
N GLU A 668 -0.93 2.41 29.61
CA GLU A 668 0.16 1.89 30.43
C GLU A 668 1.53 2.18 29.79
N MET A 669 1.69 1.86 28.51
CA MET A 669 2.91 2.14 27.75
C MET A 669 3.18 3.65 27.55
N ALA A 670 2.14 4.49 27.65
CA ALA A 670 2.27 5.95 27.59
C ALA A 670 2.66 6.59 28.93
N SER A 671 2.36 5.94 30.07
CA SER A 671 2.51 6.50 31.42
C SER A 671 3.62 5.84 32.24
N ASN A 672 3.71 4.51 32.23
CA ASN A 672 4.45 3.73 33.24
C ASN A 672 5.84 3.29 32.75
N VAL A 673 6.01 3.05 31.45
CA VAL A 673 7.27 2.54 30.87
C VAL A 673 8.14 3.70 30.39
N SER A 674 9.36 3.84 30.92
CA SER A 674 10.32 4.87 30.50
C SER A 674 10.96 4.58 29.14
N VAL A 675 11.64 5.57 28.53
CA VAL A 675 12.43 5.33 27.31
C VAL A 675 13.63 4.43 27.60
N THR A 676 14.23 4.53 28.79
CA THR A 676 15.33 3.65 29.22
C THR A 676 14.89 2.19 29.21
N GLN A 677 13.81 1.85 29.93
CA GLN A 677 13.25 0.48 29.97
C GLN A 677 12.86 -0.06 28.58
N VAL A 678 12.42 0.79 27.65
CA VAL A 678 12.21 0.39 26.25
C VAL A 678 13.51 -0.04 25.59
N PHE A 679 14.59 0.71 25.80
CA PHE A 679 15.87 0.43 25.17
C PHE A 679 16.65 -0.70 25.85
N ASP A 680 16.51 -0.89 27.16
CA ASP A 680 17.04 -2.05 27.89
C ASP A 680 16.39 -3.36 27.38
N ALA A 681 15.07 -3.34 27.12
CA ALA A 681 14.36 -4.47 26.54
C ALA A 681 14.71 -4.69 25.06
N LEU A 682 14.90 -3.63 24.28
CA LEU A 682 15.35 -3.72 22.88
C LEU A 682 16.81 -4.20 22.75
N ASP A 683 17.68 -3.87 23.69
CA ASP A 683 19.07 -4.36 23.75
C ASP A 683 19.12 -5.88 23.90
N THR A 684 18.20 -6.45 24.67
CA THR A 684 17.98 -7.89 24.78
C THR A 684 17.32 -8.45 23.50
N ALA A 685 16.20 -7.88 23.06
CA ALA A 685 15.40 -8.41 21.95
C ALA A 685 16.06 -8.28 20.57
N LEU A 686 17.05 -7.40 20.40
CA LEU A 686 17.83 -7.22 19.18
C LEU A 686 19.26 -7.77 19.28
N GLN A 687 19.62 -8.50 20.35
CA GLN A 687 21.01 -8.80 20.68
C GLN A 687 21.81 -9.41 19.51
N ASP A 688 21.24 -10.38 18.79
CA ASP A 688 21.93 -11.10 17.71
C ASP A 688 22.22 -10.20 16.50
N TYR A 689 21.35 -9.19 16.26
CA TYR A 689 21.45 -8.23 15.16
C TYR A 689 22.25 -6.97 15.54
N ALA A 690 22.26 -6.61 16.83
CA ALA A 690 23.02 -5.49 17.36
C ALA A 690 24.50 -5.88 17.59
N PHE A 691 24.74 -7.10 18.06
CA PHE A 691 26.04 -7.63 18.48
C PHE A 691 26.32 -8.97 17.78
N PRO A 692 26.47 -8.99 16.44
CA PRO A 692 26.80 -10.23 15.72
C PRO A 692 28.18 -10.76 16.16
N PRO A 693 28.42 -12.08 16.09
CA PRO A 693 29.72 -12.68 16.39
C PRO A 693 30.87 -12.02 15.63
N ARG A 694 32.00 -11.82 16.30
CA ARG A 694 33.20 -11.26 15.67
C ARG A 694 34.06 -12.34 15.01
N ALA A 695 34.76 -11.96 13.96
CA ALA A 695 35.77 -12.79 13.30
C ALA A 695 37.00 -13.09 14.19
N ASP A 696 37.27 -12.27 15.21
CA ASP A 696 38.35 -12.47 16.20
C ASP A 696 37.96 -13.41 17.36
N GLY A 697 36.70 -13.86 17.42
CA GLY A 697 36.16 -14.66 18.52
C GLY A 697 35.96 -13.90 19.85
N GLY A 698 36.25 -12.60 19.90
CA GLY A 698 36.08 -11.75 21.07
C GLY A 698 34.62 -11.37 21.35
N ASP A 699 34.35 -10.88 22.56
CA ASP A 699 33.01 -10.47 22.99
C ASP A 699 32.37 -9.46 22.00
N PRO A 700 31.25 -9.80 21.34
CA PRO A 700 30.50 -8.88 20.47
C PRO A 700 30.05 -7.58 21.14
N ARG A 701 29.99 -7.57 22.48
CA ARG A 701 29.67 -6.39 23.30
C ARG A 701 30.90 -5.65 23.85
N ALA A 702 32.14 -6.05 23.57
CA ALA A 702 33.31 -5.26 23.95
C ALA A 702 33.46 -4.02 23.04
N CYS A 703 33.49 -2.82 23.59
CA CYS A 703 33.71 -1.59 22.83
C CYS A 703 35.15 -1.54 22.31
N PRO A 704 35.41 -1.48 20.98
CA PRO A 704 36.78 -1.51 20.46
C PRO A 704 37.59 -0.27 20.88
N ALA A 705 36.93 0.86 21.16
CA ALA A 705 37.60 2.10 21.54
C ALA A 705 37.92 2.24 23.05
N CYS A 706 37.41 1.36 23.93
CA CYS A 706 37.67 1.49 25.38
C CYS A 706 37.44 0.24 26.26
N GLY A 707 37.10 -0.93 25.69
CA GLY A 707 36.77 -2.15 26.44
C GLY A 707 35.42 -2.14 27.19
N GLY A 708 34.75 -0.97 27.32
CA GLY A 708 33.43 -0.86 27.94
C GLY A 708 32.32 -1.61 27.19
N ARG A 709 31.17 -1.86 27.82
CA ARG A 709 30.09 -2.66 27.22
C ARG A 709 29.32 -1.89 26.15
N LEU A 710 29.09 -2.49 24.98
CA LEU A 710 28.19 -1.97 23.95
C LEU A 710 26.72 -2.29 24.27
N VAL A 711 25.87 -1.31 24.05
CA VAL A 711 24.42 -1.34 24.29
C VAL A 711 23.64 -0.63 23.19
N VAL A 712 22.38 -0.99 22.98
CA VAL A 712 21.46 -0.32 22.04
C VAL A 712 20.92 0.97 22.68
N LYS A 713 21.17 2.12 22.06
CA LYS A 713 20.73 3.45 22.54
C LYS A 713 19.71 4.12 21.59
N PRO A 714 18.85 5.02 22.10
CA PRO A 714 17.79 5.67 21.31
C PRO A 714 18.33 6.66 20.28
N ASN A 715 17.73 6.66 19.07
CA ASN A 715 18.05 7.60 18.00
C ASN A 715 16.77 8.19 17.37
N ARG A 716 16.59 9.51 17.42
CA ARG A 716 15.38 10.19 16.92
C ARG A 716 15.11 9.99 15.41
N VAL A 717 16.15 9.68 14.62
CA VAL A 717 16.10 9.60 13.15
C VAL A 717 16.26 8.15 12.65
N LEU A 718 17.05 7.33 13.33
CA LEU A 718 17.27 5.91 12.98
C LEU A 718 16.43 4.93 13.81
N GLY A 719 15.69 5.42 14.82
CA GLY A 719 15.05 4.62 15.85
C GLY A 719 16.03 4.23 16.95
N ALA A 720 17.10 3.51 16.58
CA ALA A 720 18.11 2.99 17.49
C ALA A 720 19.51 2.96 16.84
N PHE A 721 20.55 2.83 17.66
CA PHE A 721 21.95 2.61 17.25
C PHE A 721 22.72 1.87 18.34
N VAL A 722 23.88 1.30 18.03
CA VAL A 722 24.79 0.69 19.01
C VAL A 722 25.75 1.76 19.53
N ALA A 723 26.01 1.78 20.84
CA ALA A 723 26.97 2.69 21.46
C ALA A 723 27.59 2.08 22.72
N CYS A 724 28.74 2.62 23.16
CA CYS A 724 29.28 2.30 24.47
C CYS A 724 28.29 2.65 25.61
N SER A 725 28.26 1.86 26.68
CA SER A 725 27.54 2.15 27.93
C SER A 725 27.88 3.55 28.43
N ASN A 726 29.18 3.88 28.38
CA ASN A 726 29.74 5.14 28.85
C ASN A 726 29.79 6.23 27.75
N PHE A 727 29.10 6.02 26.62
CA PHE A 727 29.03 6.98 25.52
C PHE A 727 28.57 8.35 26.03
N SER A 728 29.38 9.39 25.77
CA SER A 728 29.23 10.76 26.28
C SER A 728 29.36 10.96 27.80
N SER A 729 29.59 9.91 28.62
CA SER A 729 29.71 10.04 30.08
C SER A 729 31.11 9.77 30.64
N SER A 730 31.99 9.06 29.90
CA SER A 730 33.41 8.88 30.25
C SER A 730 34.35 9.13 29.06
N GLY A 731 34.04 10.13 28.23
CA GLY A 731 34.84 10.50 27.05
C GLY A 731 34.71 9.56 25.83
N CYS A 732 34.25 8.31 26.01
CA CYS A 732 34.10 7.38 24.87
C CYS A 732 33.06 7.89 23.85
N GLY A 733 33.49 8.08 22.60
CA GLY A 733 32.66 8.50 21.47
C GLY A 733 32.12 7.37 20.59
N TYR A 734 32.46 6.10 20.86
CA TYR A 734 32.15 4.99 19.94
C TYR A 734 30.67 4.63 19.89
N GLY A 735 30.18 4.49 18.67
CA GLY A 735 28.95 3.79 18.32
C GLY A 735 28.91 3.47 16.83
N ARG A 736 27.90 2.70 16.40
CA ARG A 736 27.62 2.36 14.99
C ARG A 736 26.12 2.18 14.74
N PRO A 737 25.64 2.25 13.48
CA PRO A 737 24.28 1.85 13.14
C PRO A 737 23.99 0.37 13.49
N LEU A 738 22.71 0.05 13.70
CA LEU A 738 22.29 -1.34 13.90
C LEU A 738 22.44 -2.15 12.60
N GLY A 739 23.17 -3.26 12.67
CA GLY A 739 23.45 -4.16 11.55
C GLY A 739 24.71 -3.82 10.74
N GLU A 740 25.51 -2.83 11.14
CA GLU A 740 26.85 -2.59 10.57
C GLU A 740 27.95 -3.28 11.39
N ASP A 741 29.06 -3.63 10.76
CA ASP A 741 30.19 -4.39 11.34
C ASP A 741 30.89 -3.60 12.47
N PRO A 742 31.23 -4.22 13.62
CA PRO A 742 32.02 -3.58 14.68
C PRO A 742 33.44 -3.12 14.26
N ALA A 743 34.03 -3.69 13.20
CA ALA A 743 35.37 -3.37 12.70
C ALA A 743 35.46 -2.11 11.82
N GLY A 744 34.33 -1.46 11.50
CA GLY A 744 34.34 -0.15 10.84
C GLY A 744 34.93 0.92 11.77
N ASP A 745 35.88 1.72 11.27
CA ASP A 745 36.44 2.81 12.05
C ASP A 745 35.42 3.94 12.22
N TYR A 746 34.77 3.90 13.38
CA TYR A 746 33.85 4.91 13.88
C TYR A 746 34.42 5.59 15.14
N SER A 747 35.75 5.53 15.31
CA SER A 747 36.48 6.16 16.39
C SER A 747 36.58 7.66 16.13
N GLY A 748 36.07 8.48 17.04
CA GLY A 748 36.37 9.90 17.07
C GLY A 748 37.77 10.17 17.64
N HIS A 749 38.81 9.57 17.05
CA HIS A 749 40.19 9.81 17.45
C HIS A 749 40.84 10.85 16.54
N GLU A 750 41.30 11.93 17.15
CA GLU A 750 42.13 12.95 16.50
C GLU A 750 43.53 12.36 16.25
N SER A 751 44.02 12.48 15.01
CA SER A 751 45.46 12.45 14.75
C SER A 751 46.06 13.73 15.34
N SER A 752 47.09 13.60 16.17
CA SER A 752 47.71 14.69 16.93
C SER A 752 48.16 15.86 16.04
N ASP A 753 47.74 17.08 16.39
CA ASP A 753 48.61 18.08 17.04
C ASP A 753 47.75 19.19 17.70
N ALA A 754 48.30 19.83 18.75
CA ALA A 754 47.62 20.79 19.66
C ALA A 754 47.65 22.25 19.13
N ASP A 755 46.97 23.29 19.65
CA ASP A 755 45.90 23.54 20.66
C ASP A 755 45.24 24.91 20.28
N GLU A 756 44.25 25.54 20.93
CA GLU A 756 43.48 25.30 22.16
C GLU A 756 41.98 25.01 21.88
N ALA A 757 41.24 24.53 22.89
CA ALA A 757 39.77 24.42 22.83
C ALA A 757 39.05 25.18 23.97
N GLY A 758 38.04 25.99 23.63
CA GLY A 758 37.14 26.61 24.62
C GLY A 758 35.83 27.16 24.04
N GLY A 759 34.68 26.57 24.41
CA GLY A 759 33.37 27.17 24.07
C GLY A 759 32.14 26.27 23.91
N THR A 760 31.84 25.38 24.88
CA THR A 760 30.50 24.81 25.21
C THR A 760 29.47 24.62 24.06
N THR A 761 29.25 23.41 23.55
CA THR A 761 28.30 22.39 24.09
C THR A 761 26.89 22.87 24.43
N ASP A 762 25.89 22.44 23.65
CA ASP A 762 24.55 22.15 24.17
C ASP A 762 23.86 21.07 23.30
N GLY A 763 23.70 19.86 23.86
CA GLY A 763 23.29 18.63 23.14
C GLY A 763 24.45 17.90 22.42
N PRO A 764 24.41 16.55 22.31
CA PRO A 764 25.48 15.77 21.70
C PRO A 764 25.53 16.02 20.18
N ALA A 765 26.59 16.71 19.74
CA ALA A 765 26.81 17.01 18.34
C ALA A 765 27.26 15.75 17.57
N GLY A 766 26.69 15.54 16.38
CA GLY A 766 27.24 14.69 15.33
C GLY A 766 27.65 13.27 15.73
N LEU A 767 26.71 12.32 15.69
CA LEU A 767 27.08 10.92 15.42
C LEU A 767 27.92 10.89 14.13
N ALA A 768 29.08 10.20 14.15
CA ALA A 768 30.07 10.20 13.06
C ALA A 768 29.45 9.85 11.69
N PHE A 769 28.40 9.02 11.65
CA PHE A 769 27.62 8.64 10.46
C PHE A 769 26.87 9.81 9.76
N SER A 770 27.12 11.05 10.19
CA SER A 770 26.62 12.29 9.60
C SER A 770 27.71 13.22 9.06
N VAL A 771 28.99 12.81 9.12
CA VAL A 771 30.17 13.54 8.62
C VAL A 771 31.19 12.56 8.05
N ARG A 772 31.62 12.72 6.79
CA ARG A 772 32.79 12.02 6.23
C ARG A 772 33.73 13.07 5.65
N GLN A 773 34.94 13.16 6.19
CA GLN A 773 35.99 14.01 5.63
C GLN A 773 36.39 13.52 4.24
N LEU A 774 36.79 14.46 3.37
CA LEU A 774 37.24 14.21 1.99
C LEU A 774 38.68 14.69 1.73
N GLY A 775 39.34 15.26 2.74
CA GLY A 775 40.61 15.97 2.61
C GLY A 775 40.40 17.49 2.63
N SER A 776 41.35 18.23 2.05
CA SER A 776 41.33 19.71 1.96
C SER A 776 41.08 20.19 0.54
N HIS A 777 40.57 21.42 0.41
CA HIS A 777 40.37 22.09 -0.88
C HIS A 777 41.74 22.41 -1.52
N PRO A 778 42.05 21.94 -2.74
CA PRO A 778 43.39 22.07 -3.31
C PRO A 778 43.81 23.54 -3.50
N GLU A 779 42.86 24.42 -3.82
CA GLU A 779 43.13 25.85 -4.02
C GLU A 779 43.07 26.72 -2.75
N THR A 780 42.34 26.32 -1.70
CA THR A 780 42.09 27.19 -0.51
C THR A 780 42.52 26.58 0.82
N GLY A 781 43.01 25.35 0.85
CA GLY A 781 43.45 24.64 2.06
C GLY A 781 42.32 24.22 3.02
N GLU A 782 41.10 24.75 2.86
CA GLU A 782 39.96 24.50 3.75
C GLU A 782 39.61 23.01 3.86
N PRO A 783 39.28 22.49 5.06
CA PRO A 783 38.81 21.11 5.22
C PRO A 783 37.45 20.92 4.56
N LEU A 784 37.23 19.72 4.01
CA LEU A 784 36.02 19.35 3.25
C LEU A 784 35.33 18.10 3.81
N ALA A 785 34.02 18.20 4.06
CA ALA A 785 33.22 17.10 4.59
C ALA A 785 31.89 16.89 3.86
N VAL A 786 31.55 15.63 3.57
CA VAL A 786 30.17 15.22 3.23
C VAL A 786 29.37 15.10 4.50
N ARG A 787 28.15 15.66 4.53
CA ARG A 787 27.26 15.63 5.69
C ARG A 787 25.83 15.24 5.32
N LYS A 788 25.13 14.60 6.26
CA LYS A 788 23.77 14.07 6.06
C LYS A 788 22.75 14.93 6.82
N GLY A 789 22.10 15.85 6.11
CA GLY A 789 21.14 16.80 6.67
C GLY A 789 19.66 16.40 6.48
N PRO A 790 18.71 17.13 7.10
CA PRO A 790 17.27 16.88 6.97
C PRO A 790 16.72 17.11 5.55
N TYR A 791 17.52 17.69 4.65
CA TYR A 791 17.17 17.95 3.25
C TYR A 791 17.98 17.11 2.25
N GLY A 792 18.73 16.10 2.72
CA GLY A 792 19.58 15.23 1.90
C GLY A 792 21.06 15.35 2.24
N LEU A 793 21.91 14.81 1.36
CA LEU A 793 23.36 14.98 1.47
C LEU A 793 23.77 16.39 1.04
N TYR A 794 24.76 16.94 1.73
CA TYR A 794 25.40 18.21 1.39
C TYR A 794 26.90 18.12 1.67
N VAL A 795 27.68 19.01 1.08
CA VAL A 795 29.10 19.20 1.34
C VAL A 795 29.27 20.48 2.16
N GLN A 796 30.23 20.45 3.07
CA GLN A 796 30.66 21.58 3.89
C GLN A 796 32.15 21.81 3.68
N ALA A 797 32.53 23.07 3.45
CA ALA A 797 33.91 23.54 3.42
C ALA A 797 34.14 24.61 4.49
N GLY A 798 35.38 24.72 4.93
CA GLY A 798 35.82 25.67 5.95
C GLY A 798 35.78 25.07 7.35
N ASP A 799 36.57 25.66 8.24
CA ASP A 799 36.74 25.20 9.62
C ASP A 799 35.50 25.55 10.50
N PRO A 800 34.86 24.56 11.15
CA PRO A 800 33.78 24.80 12.09
C PRO A 800 34.15 25.65 13.32
N ALA A 801 35.42 25.65 13.75
CA ALA A 801 35.88 26.44 14.90
C ALA A 801 35.84 27.96 14.63
N GLN A 802 36.08 28.37 13.39
CA GLN A 802 35.91 29.76 12.92
C GLN A 802 34.43 30.20 12.83
N GLY A 803 33.50 29.31 13.18
CA GLY A 803 32.10 29.60 13.37
C GLY A 803 31.27 29.66 12.09
N LYS A 804 29.95 29.83 12.26
CA LYS A 804 28.95 29.66 11.19
C LYS A 804 29.06 30.63 10.01
N GLY A 805 29.93 31.63 10.08
CA GLY A 805 30.23 32.56 8.98
C GLY A 805 31.27 32.02 7.98
N ALA A 806 32.22 31.20 8.45
CA ALA A 806 33.27 30.62 7.61
C ALA A 806 32.80 29.39 6.82
N LEU A 807 31.72 28.74 7.26
CA LEU A 807 31.24 27.48 6.70
C LEU A 807 30.47 27.65 5.38
N ARG A 808 31.10 27.26 4.27
CA ARG A 808 30.49 27.20 2.93
C ARG A 808 29.77 25.85 2.77
N ASN A 809 28.51 25.86 2.30
CA ASN A 809 27.68 24.63 2.24
C ASN A 809 27.01 24.49 0.87
N ALA A 810 27.13 23.31 0.24
CA ALA A 810 26.55 23.00 -1.07
C ALA A 810 25.72 21.70 -1.05
N GLN A 811 24.54 21.69 -1.67
CA GLN A 811 23.69 20.49 -1.70
C GLN A 811 24.12 19.53 -2.83
N LEU A 812 24.21 18.23 -2.54
CA LEU A 812 24.59 17.21 -3.52
C LEU A 812 23.42 16.80 -4.44
N PRO A 813 23.70 16.25 -5.63
CA PRO A 813 22.67 15.76 -6.56
C PRO A 813 21.71 14.72 -5.94
N PRO A 814 20.42 14.72 -6.34
CA PRO A 814 19.49 13.66 -5.93
C PRO A 814 19.95 12.30 -6.44
N GLY A 815 20.26 11.38 -5.52
CA GLY A 815 20.73 10.02 -5.82
C GLY A 815 22.15 9.72 -5.33
N SER A 816 22.96 10.73 -4.96
CA SER A 816 24.28 10.52 -4.36
C SER A 816 24.21 9.69 -3.06
N THR A 817 25.13 8.74 -2.90
CA THR A 817 25.28 7.91 -1.68
C THR A 817 26.36 8.49 -0.77
N PHE A 818 26.28 8.24 0.54
CA PHE A 818 27.20 8.86 1.51
C PHE A 818 28.66 8.42 1.34
N GLY A 819 28.89 7.15 0.99
CA GLY A 819 30.22 6.62 0.66
C GLY A 819 30.70 6.95 -0.76
N GLY A 820 29.80 7.11 -1.74
CA GLY A 820 30.16 7.28 -3.15
C GLY A 820 30.49 8.70 -3.61
N VAL A 821 30.49 9.70 -2.71
CA VAL A 821 30.90 11.07 -3.04
C VAL A 821 32.43 11.19 -3.00
N THR A 822 33.05 11.59 -4.11
CA THR A 822 34.49 11.89 -4.19
C THR A 822 34.80 13.33 -3.78
N LEU A 823 36.08 13.63 -3.54
CA LEU A 823 36.57 15.00 -3.35
C LEU A 823 36.22 15.89 -4.55
N GLU A 824 36.37 15.40 -5.78
CA GLU A 824 36.02 16.09 -7.02
C GLU A 824 34.52 16.45 -7.08
N ALA A 825 33.63 15.49 -6.78
CA ALA A 825 32.18 15.71 -6.75
C ALA A 825 31.77 16.73 -5.66
N ALA A 826 32.57 16.85 -4.61
CA ALA A 826 32.37 17.82 -3.55
C ALA A 826 32.86 19.23 -3.92
N LEU A 827 34.03 19.34 -4.55
CA LEU A 827 34.53 20.59 -5.14
C LEU A 827 33.57 21.11 -6.21
N ALA A 828 33.08 20.24 -7.10
CA ALA A 828 32.10 20.58 -8.13
C ALA A 828 30.76 21.08 -7.57
N ALA A 829 30.36 20.61 -6.38
CA ALA A 829 29.18 21.15 -5.68
C ALA A 829 29.46 22.54 -5.06
N LEU A 830 30.66 22.73 -4.50
CA LEU A 830 31.06 23.96 -3.81
C LEU A 830 31.47 25.12 -4.74
N ALA A 831 31.90 24.82 -5.96
CA ALA A 831 32.22 25.80 -7.01
C ALA A 831 31.06 26.79 -7.30
N GLY A 832 29.83 26.43 -6.91
CA GLY A 832 28.73 27.37 -6.77
C GLY A 832 28.22 27.90 -8.12
N ALA A 833 28.07 29.21 -8.23
CA ALA A 833 27.44 29.84 -9.39
C ALA A 833 28.46 30.60 -10.25
N ARG A 834 28.93 30.00 -11.35
CA ARG A 834 29.89 30.61 -12.29
C ARG A 834 29.25 31.80 -13.00
N ALA A 835 29.79 33.00 -12.82
CA ALA A 835 29.42 34.17 -13.62
C ALA A 835 29.91 34.00 -15.06
N LEU A 836 29.12 34.44 -16.04
CA LEU A 836 29.47 34.47 -17.46
C LEU A 836 29.69 35.88 -18.01
N GLY A 837 29.38 36.93 -17.23
CA GLY A 837 29.34 38.33 -17.67
C GLY A 837 27.93 38.92 -17.63
N GLU A 838 27.77 40.13 -18.17
CA GLU A 838 26.48 40.82 -18.24
C GLU A 838 25.67 40.41 -19.48
N HIS A 839 24.34 40.41 -19.35
CA HIS A 839 23.44 39.99 -20.42
C HIS A 839 23.39 41.03 -21.55
N PRO A 840 23.83 40.72 -22.79
CA PRO A 840 24.14 41.72 -23.81
C PRO A 840 22.95 42.59 -24.25
N GLY A 841 21.71 42.09 -24.14
CA GLY A 841 20.49 42.85 -24.43
C GLY A 841 19.65 43.29 -23.22
N ALA A 842 20.03 42.93 -21.99
CA ALA A 842 19.17 43.14 -20.80
C ALA A 842 19.87 43.79 -19.59
N GLY A 843 21.20 43.82 -19.56
CA GLY A 843 22.01 44.42 -18.49
C GLY A 843 22.02 43.61 -17.18
N GLY A 844 23.14 43.62 -16.47
CA GLY A 844 23.31 42.82 -15.26
C GLY A 844 23.68 41.36 -15.52
N GLU A 845 24.19 40.71 -14.48
CA GLU A 845 24.97 39.48 -14.56
C GLU A 845 24.14 38.22 -14.89
N VAL A 846 24.73 37.31 -15.66
CA VAL A 846 24.26 35.94 -15.91
C VAL A 846 25.14 34.95 -15.16
N ARG A 847 24.56 34.07 -14.34
CA ARG A 847 25.29 33.00 -13.63
C ARG A 847 24.77 31.60 -13.95
N VAL A 848 25.67 30.65 -14.16
CA VAL A 848 25.41 29.21 -14.29
C VAL A 848 25.46 28.55 -12.91
N HIS A 849 24.43 27.80 -12.56
CA HIS A 849 24.38 26.92 -11.39
C HIS A 849 24.39 25.47 -11.89
N PRO A 850 25.54 24.75 -11.79
CA PRO A 850 25.68 23.40 -12.32
C PRO A 850 24.91 22.35 -11.51
N VAL A 851 24.63 22.63 -10.23
CA VAL A 851 23.88 21.75 -9.33
C VAL A 851 22.60 22.43 -8.84
N GLY A 852 21.49 21.70 -8.88
CA GLY A 852 20.18 22.21 -8.45
C GLY A 852 19.14 21.11 -8.29
N ARG A 853 18.13 21.34 -7.45
CA ARG A 853 17.07 20.37 -7.08
C ARG A 853 16.34 19.74 -8.29
N TYR A 854 16.32 20.42 -9.44
CA TYR A 854 15.64 19.98 -10.66
C TYR A 854 16.59 19.89 -11.86
N GLY A 855 17.90 19.75 -11.60
CA GLY A 855 18.96 19.87 -12.60
C GLY A 855 19.59 21.27 -12.65
N PRO A 856 20.60 21.47 -13.52
CA PRO A 856 21.32 22.74 -13.68
C PRO A 856 20.42 23.87 -14.21
N TYR A 857 20.77 25.11 -13.87
CA TYR A 857 20.00 26.29 -14.25
C TYR A 857 20.84 27.57 -14.33
N LEU A 858 20.37 28.54 -15.10
CA LEU A 858 20.86 29.90 -15.17
C LEU A 858 20.05 30.80 -14.21
N SER A 859 20.71 31.80 -13.63
CA SER A 859 20.06 32.91 -12.93
C SER A 859 20.51 34.25 -13.49
N HIS A 860 19.56 35.16 -13.71
CA HIS A 860 19.80 36.52 -14.20
C HIS A 860 18.69 37.43 -13.67
N ASN A 861 19.01 38.56 -13.03
CA ASN A 861 18.03 39.56 -12.54
C ASN A 861 16.79 38.99 -11.81
N GLY A 862 16.98 37.94 -11.00
CA GLY A 862 15.90 37.26 -10.24
C GLY A 862 15.03 36.26 -11.03
N LEU A 863 15.24 36.19 -12.35
CA LEU A 863 14.75 35.15 -13.25
C LEU A 863 15.62 33.89 -13.16
N TYR A 864 14.99 32.72 -13.35
CA TYR A 864 15.66 31.41 -13.34
C TYR A 864 15.24 30.55 -14.53
N ALA A 865 16.20 30.10 -15.33
CA ALA A 865 15.99 29.31 -16.55
C ALA A 865 16.72 27.96 -16.45
N SER A 866 16.00 26.85 -16.53
CA SER A 866 16.61 25.50 -16.47
C SER A 866 17.42 25.24 -17.73
N ILE A 867 18.62 24.69 -17.58
CA ILE A 867 19.48 24.30 -18.71
C ILE A 867 18.92 23.00 -19.31
N PRO A 868 18.81 22.85 -20.65
CA PRO A 868 18.33 21.62 -21.28
C PRO A 868 19.25 20.42 -20.99
N LYS A 869 18.68 19.23 -20.81
CA LYS A 869 19.44 18.00 -20.47
C LYS A 869 20.54 17.59 -21.47
N ALA A 870 20.51 18.12 -22.69
CA ALA A 870 21.48 17.84 -23.75
C ALA A 870 22.61 18.89 -23.85
N VAL A 871 22.67 19.85 -22.91
CA VAL A 871 23.67 20.92 -22.88
C VAL A 871 24.46 20.80 -21.58
N ASP A 872 25.78 20.67 -21.69
CA ASP A 872 26.68 20.70 -20.54
C ASP A 872 26.73 22.12 -19.92
N PRO A 873 26.44 22.28 -18.61
CA PRO A 873 26.60 23.56 -17.93
C PRO A 873 28.02 24.13 -17.98
N ALA A 874 29.06 23.30 -18.07
CA ALA A 874 30.45 23.77 -18.11
C ALA A 874 30.80 24.42 -19.45
N SER A 875 30.24 23.95 -20.56
CA SER A 875 30.47 24.48 -21.92
C SER A 875 29.62 25.71 -22.29
N LEU A 876 28.80 26.25 -21.37
CA LEU A 876 27.95 27.40 -21.65
C LEU A 876 28.75 28.71 -21.75
N THR A 877 28.65 29.35 -22.92
CA THR A 877 29.10 30.72 -23.20
C THR A 877 28.07 31.75 -22.73
N LEU A 878 28.47 33.02 -22.59
CA LEU A 878 27.57 34.13 -22.24
C LEU A 878 26.39 34.24 -23.22
N GLU A 879 26.65 34.14 -24.52
CA GLU A 879 25.66 34.26 -25.60
C GLU A 879 24.63 33.12 -25.57
N SER A 880 25.09 31.88 -25.43
CA SER A 880 24.21 30.70 -25.35
C SER A 880 23.39 30.69 -24.06
N ALA A 881 23.97 31.17 -22.95
CA ALA A 881 23.24 31.37 -21.70
C ALA A 881 22.19 32.50 -21.81
N ALA A 882 22.54 33.63 -22.43
CA ALA A 882 21.63 34.74 -22.68
C ALA A 882 20.42 34.28 -23.50
N ALA A 883 20.63 33.55 -24.61
CA ALA A 883 19.54 33.00 -25.42
C ALA A 883 18.56 32.09 -24.61
N ILE A 884 19.05 31.32 -23.64
CA ILE A 884 18.22 30.49 -22.75
C ILE A 884 17.44 31.37 -21.74
N VAL A 885 18.04 32.46 -21.26
CA VAL A 885 17.41 33.45 -20.37
C VAL A 885 16.32 34.24 -21.12
N ASP A 886 16.60 34.72 -22.34
CA ASP A 886 15.64 35.42 -23.20
C ASP A 886 14.45 34.53 -23.59
N ALA A 887 14.71 33.29 -24.02
CA ALA A 887 13.66 32.33 -24.32
C ALA A 887 12.75 32.05 -23.10
N LYS A 888 13.32 32.12 -21.89
CA LYS A 888 12.56 32.03 -20.63
C LYS A 888 11.78 33.32 -20.34
N ALA A 889 12.40 34.49 -20.50
CA ALA A 889 11.79 35.80 -20.26
C ALA A 889 10.61 36.05 -21.21
N ALA A 890 10.79 35.84 -22.51
CA ALA A 890 9.75 35.93 -23.52
C ALA A 890 8.57 34.98 -23.25
N ARG A 891 8.83 33.79 -22.68
CA ARG A 891 7.79 32.83 -22.28
C ARG A 891 7.02 33.23 -21.00
N LEU A 892 7.56 34.13 -20.18
CA LEU A 892 6.83 34.75 -19.06
C LEU A 892 6.04 35.98 -19.53
N ALA A 893 6.65 36.84 -20.36
CA ALA A 893 5.99 37.99 -20.97
C ALA A 893 4.74 37.57 -21.77
N LYS A 894 4.84 36.51 -22.59
CA LYS A 894 3.71 35.87 -23.31
C LYS A 894 2.62 35.28 -22.39
N ARG A 895 2.80 35.31 -21.06
CA ARG A 895 1.82 34.89 -20.04
C ARG A 895 1.33 36.04 -19.15
N GLY A 896 1.69 37.29 -19.47
CA GLY A 896 1.35 38.47 -18.66
C GLY A 896 2.10 38.53 -17.33
N VAL A 897 3.27 37.89 -17.24
CA VAL A 897 4.15 37.93 -16.07
C VAL A 897 5.41 38.69 -16.44
N ASP A 898 5.65 39.81 -15.78
CA ASP A 898 6.93 40.52 -15.84
C ASP A 898 8.06 39.56 -15.40
N PRO A 899 9.05 39.28 -16.26
CA PRO A 899 10.12 38.33 -15.96
C PRO A 899 11.11 38.81 -14.89
N TYR A 900 11.19 40.12 -14.64
CA TYR A 900 12.17 40.77 -13.76
C TYR A 900 11.56 41.46 -12.54
N ALA A 901 10.25 41.32 -12.33
CA ALA A 901 9.52 41.90 -11.20
C ALA A 901 10.17 41.59 -9.82
N PRO A 902 10.52 42.59 -9.00
CA PRO A 902 11.14 42.36 -7.70
C PRO A 902 10.17 41.64 -6.75
N LYS A 903 10.56 40.45 -6.31
CA LYS A 903 9.77 39.62 -5.38
C LYS A 903 9.58 40.37 -4.05
N ARG A 904 8.32 40.69 -3.71
CA ARG A 904 7.94 41.20 -2.38
C ARG A 904 8.36 40.21 -1.29
N GLY A 905 9.51 40.45 -0.67
CA GLY A 905 10.01 39.64 0.42
C GLY A 905 9.08 39.69 1.64
N LYS A 906 8.82 38.52 2.26
CA LYS A 906 8.36 38.49 3.65
C LYS A 906 9.54 38.94 4.51
N ALA A 907 9.46 40.16 5.05
CA ALA A 907 10.44 40.64 6.03
C ALA A 907 10.33 39.80 7.31
N GLY A 908 11.24 38.83 7.48
CA GLY A 908 11.53 38.25 8.79
C GLY A 908 12.37 39.25 9.57
N ALA A 909 11.89 39.68 10.74
CA ALA A 909 12.63 40.60 11.59
C ALA A 909 13.91 39.92 12.12
N LYS A 910 15.08 40.44 11.76
CA LYS A 910 16.33 40.17 12.50
C LYS A 910 16.26 40.94 13.82
N GLY A 911 16.28 40.23 14.95
CA GLY A 911 16.52 40.85 16.25
C GLY A 911 18.00 41.18 16.41
N GLY A 912 18.33 42.40 16.85
CA GLY A 912 19.67 42.75 17.31
C GLY A 912 19.92 42.21 18.72
N ALA A 913 21.19 41.97 19.06
CA ALA A 913 21.59 41.49 20.38
C ALA A 913 21.87 42.64 21.36
N LYS A 914 21.60 42.44 22.66
CA LYS A 914 22.37 43.05 23.74
C LYS A 914 22.23 42.27 25.06
N ALA A 915 23.36 42.18 25.76
CA ALA A 915 23.61 41.91 27.19
C ALA A 915 22.54 41.19 28.04
N GLY A 916 22.96 40.11 28.72
CA GLY A 916 22.14 39.40 29.71
C GLY A 916 22.45 39.77 31.17
N ALA A 917 21.82 39.06 32.09
CA ALA A 917 22.13 39.02 33.53
C ALA A 917 21.87 37.59 34.06
N LYS A 918 22.67 37.12 35.03
CA LYS A 918 22.53 35.81 35.70
C LYS A 918 22.07 35.97 37.15
N ALA A 919 20.87 35.48 37.48
CA ALA A 919 20.41 34.99 38.79
C ALA A 919 18.95 34.47 38.61
N GLY A 920 18.42 33.52 39.37
CA GLY A 920 19.00 32.66 40.41
C GLY A 920 17.90 31.83 41.11
N ALA A 921 18.30 30.92 42.00
CA ALA A 921 17.44 30.09 42.87
C ALA A 921 16.54 29.00 42.22
N LYS A 922 16.14 28.04 43.06
CA LYS A 922 15.32 26.85 42.74
C LYS A 922 13.88 27.03 43.23
N GLY A 923 12.92 26.38 42.58
CA GLY A 923 11.56 26.22 43.09
C GLY A 923 10.91 24.95 42.52
N SER A 924 10.41 24.06 43.37
CA SER A 924 9.77 22.80 42.98
C SER A 924 8.24 22.95 42.86
N GLY A 925 7.61 22.11 42.05
CA GLY A 925 6.14 22.05 41.96
C GLY A 925 5.65 21.43 40.65
N GLY A 926 5.12 20.21 40.71
CA GLY A 926 4.35 19.60 39.63
C GLY A 926 2.87 19.95 39.74
N GLY A 927 2.12 19.80 38.64
CA GLY A 927 0.66 19.92 38.65
C GLY A 927 0.10 20.50 37.36
N GLY A 928 -0.55 19.64 36.55
CA GLY A 928 -1.27 20.10 35.37
C GLY A 928 -2.62 20.71 35.73
N ARG A 929 -2.92 21.91 35.23
CA ARG A 929 -4.28 22.47 35.13
C ARG A 929 -4.45 23.13 33.75
N GLY A 930 -5.69 23.20 33.27
CA GLY A 930 -6.01 23.80 31.98
C GLY A 930 -5.57 25.26 31.90
N ARG A 931 -5.02 25.67 30.75
CA ARG A 931 -4.49 27.03 30.57
C ARG A 931 -5.64 28.01 30.33
N SER A 932 -6.01 28.77 31.35
CA SER A 932 -7.01 29.86 31.24
C SER A 932 -6.63 30.88 30.15
N PRO A 933 -7.61 31.60 29.58
CA PRO A 933 -7.35 32.68 28.63
C PRO A 933 -6.35 33.71 29.16
N ASN A 934 -5.40 34.11 28.32
CA ASN A 934 -4.51 35.23 28.60
C ASN A 934 -5.29 36.55 28.45
N GLY A 935 -5.17 37.49 29.41
CA GLY A 935 -5.85 38.79 29.41
C GLY A 935 -5.78 39.59 28.11
N TYR A 936 -4.73 39.38 27.30
CA TYR A 936 -4.63 39.92 25.95
C TYR A 936 -5.85 39.63 25.05
N GLN A 937 -6.58 38.53 25.30
CA GLN A 937 -7.79 38.15 24.56
C GLN A 937 -9.02 39.00 24.91
N LEU A 938 -9.02 39.74 26.03
CA LEU A 938 -10.11 40.64 26.43
C LEU A 938 -10.06 42.03 25.78
N PHE A 939 -9.00 42.33 25.04
CA PHE A 939 -9.07 43.32 23.96
C PHE A 939 -9.78 42.75 22.71
N SER A 940 -10.95 42.14 22.97
CA SER A 940 -11.89 41.63 21.99
C SER A 940 -12.53 42.77 21.17
N LYS A 941 -13.50 42.43 20.31
CA LYS A 941 -14.06 43.34 19.30
C LYS A 941 -14.71 44.60 19.92
N ALA A 942 -15.27 44.50 21.14
CA ALA A 942 -16.03 45.58 21.79
C ALA A 942 -15.15 46.74 22.30
N ASN A 943 -14.16 46.48 23.15
CA ASN A 943 -13.27 47.54 23.69
C ASN A 943 -12.51 48.27 22.58
N ARG A 944 -12.20 47.58 21.48
CA ARG A 944 -11.58 48.17 20.28
C ARG A 944 -12.51 49.14 19.52
N GLN A 945 -13.82 48.95 19.62
CA GLN A 945 -14.82 49.84 19.05
C GLN A 945 -14.95 51.11 19.92
N ARG A 946 -15.00 50.93 21.25
CA ARG A 946 -15.11 51.99 22.26
C ARG A 946 -13.93 52.98 22.22
N LEU A 947 -12.69 52.48 22.21
CA LEU A 947 -11.48 53.31 22.08
C LEU A 947 -11.35 54.04 20.72
N ILE A 948 -12.10 53.62 19.70
CA ILE A 948 -12.16 54.35 18.41
C ILE A 948 -13.16 55.51 18.47
N SER A 949 -14.20 55.44 19.30
CA SER A 949 -15.09 56.58 19.61
C SER A 949 -14.47 57.56 20.61
N GLU A 950 -13.68 57.09 21.57
CA GLU A 950 -13.07 57.92 22.64
C GLU A 950 -11.78 58.66 22.20
N THR A 951 -11.29 58.49 20.96
CA THR A 951 -10.05 59.16 20.50
C THR A 951 -10.14 59.61 19.03
N PRO A 952 -10.67 60.81 18.75
CA PRO A 952 -10.79 61.35 17.40
C PRO A 952 -9.45 61.40 16.64
N GLY A 953 -9.43 60.88 15.41
CA GLY A 953 -8.27 60.89 14.51
C GLY A 953 -7.41 59.63 14.54
N ALA A 954 -7.39 58.85 15.63
CA ALA A 954 -6.61 57.62 15.72
C ALA A 954 -7.09 56.55 14.71
N GLY A 955 -6.22 56.12 13.79
CA GLY A 955 -6.55 55.02 12.87
C GLY A 955 -6.62 53.65 13.57
N PRO A 956 -7.23 52.61 12.97
CA PRO A 956 -7.30 51.28 13.58
C PRO A 956 -5.95 50.65 13.96
N ARG A 957 -4.85 51.05 13.29
CA ARG A 957 -3.48 50.66 13.67
C ARG A 957 -2.91 51.49 14.83
N GLY A 958 -3.34 52.75 15.00
CA GLY A 958 -2.94 53.63 16.10
C GLY A 958 -3.62 53.26 17.41
N ALA A 959 -4.93 52.99 17.39
CA ALA A 959 -5.65 52.47 18.56
C ALA A 959 -5.04 51.14 19.08
N PHE A 960 -4.62 50.25 18.17
CA PHE A 960 -3.87 49.04 18.52
C PHE A 960 -2.50 49.33 19.18
N ALA A 961 -1.79 50.37 18.74
CA ALA A 961 -0.51 50.76 19.34
C ALA A 961 -0.70 51.38 20.75
N LEU A 962 -1.73 52.21 20.94
CA LEU A 962 -2.09 52.77 22.24
C LEU A 962 -2.47 51.67 23.25
N VAL A 963 -3.31 50.71 22.84
CA VAL A 963 -3.66 49.53 23.66
C VAL A 963 -2.42 48.69 24.00
N ALA A 964 -1.53 48.45 23.03
CA ALA A 964 -0.30 47.69 23.26
C ALA A 964 0.72 48.45 24.13
N ALA A 965 0.70 49.78 24.14
CA ALA A 965 1.49 50.61 25.04
C ALA A 965 0.91 50.57 26.46
N ALA A 966 -0.40 50.78 26.62
CA ALA A 966 -1.08 50.71 27.92
C ALA A 966 -0.88 49.36 28.62
N TRP A 967 -1.07 48.25 27.91
CA TRP A 967 -0.85 46.90 28.47
C TRP A 967 0.62 46.64 28.88
N LYS A 968 1.58 47.31 28.24
CA LYS A 968 3.01 47.28 28.60
C LYS A 968 3.38 48.24 29.74
N ALA A 969 2.60 49.29 29.95
CA ALA A 969 2.82 50.30 30.99
C ALA A 969 2.21 49.90 32.35
N LEU A 970 1.26 48.97 32.37
CA LEU A 970 0.87 48.26 33.60
C LEU A 970 2.07 47.50 34.18
N ASP A 971 2.08 47.33 35.49
CA ASP A 971 2.93 46.38 36.20
C ASP A 971 2.25 44.99 36.25
N ASP A 972 2.82 44.05 37.02
CA ASP A 972 2.23 42.72 37.16
C ASP A 972 1.00 42.70 38.07
N GLY A 973 0.86 43.67 38.99
CA GLY A 973 -0.36 43.88 39.78
C GLY A 973 -1.54 44.29 38.91
N GLY A 974 -1.40 45.39 38.15
CA GLY A 974 -2.44 45.88 37.23
C GLY A 974 -2.77 44.89 36.10
N ARG A 975 -1.81 44.06 35.67
CA ARG A 975 -2.09 42.92 34.78
C ARG A 975 -2.91 41.82 35.47
N ALA A 976 -2.60 41.48 36.72
CA ALA A 976 -3.34 40.46 37.48
C ALA A 976 -4.78 40.90 37.78
N GLU A 977 -5.00 42.15 38.17
CA GLU A 977 -6.32 42.74 38.44
C GLU A 977 -7.22 42.71 37.19
N TRP A 978 -6.67 43.06 36.02
CA TRP A 978 -7.37 42.91 34.73
C TRP A 978 -7.74 41.45 34.41
N ASN A 979 -6.86 40.49 34.71
CA ASN A 979 -7.14 39.06 34.52
C ASN A 979 -8.21 38.53 35.49
N ALA A 980 -8.28 39.06 36.71
CA ALA A 980 -9.30 38.68 37.71
C ALA A 980 -10.68 39.20 37.30
N ARG A 981 -10.76 40.50 36.93
CA ARG A 981 -12.00 41.11 36.40
C ARG A 981 -12.53 40.37 35.17
N ALA A 982 -11.63 40.02 34.26
CA ALA A 982 -11.93 39.23 33.07
C ALA A 982 -12.56 37.86 33.36
N ALA A 983 -12.08 37.16 34.39
CA ALA A 983 -12.63 35.87 34.80
C ALA A 983 -14.05 36.02 35.39
N SER A 984 -14.30 37.10 36.14
CA SER A 984 -15.63 37.44 36.67
C SER A 984 -16.63 37.76 35.54
N GLU A 985 -16.26 38.64 34.61
CA GLU A 985 -17.11 39.00 33.45
C GLU A 985 -17.43 37.78 32.56
N ALA A 986 -16.49 36.83 32.43
CA ALA A 986 -16.72 35.57 31.72
C ALA A 986 -17.62 34.58 32.48
N ALA A 987 -17.56 34.55 33.82
CA ALA A 987 -18.42 33.70 34.64
C ALA A 987 -19.88 34.18 34.59
N ALA A 988 -20.12 35.48 34.78
CA ALA A 988 -21.46 36.07 34.70
C ALA A 988 -22.12 35.87 33.33
N ALA A 989 -21.33 35.90 32.24
CA ALA A 989 -21.82 35.61 30.89
C ALA A 989 -22.19 34.14 30.66
N ALA A 990 -21.58 33.19 31.40
CA ALA A 990 -21.95 31.78 31.36
C ALA A 990 -23.20 31.50 32.21
N GLU A 991 -23.33 32.15 33.37
CA GLU A 991 -24.48 32.06 34.27
C GLU A 991 -25.76 32.60 33.59
N ALA A 992 -25.67 33.77 32.95
CA ALA A 992 -26.78 34.35 32.17
C ALA A 992 -27.21 33.48 30.97
N ALA A 993 -26.34 32.59 30.47
CA ALA A 993 -26.66 31.66 29.39
C ALA A 993 -27.36 30.37 29.88
N GLY A 994 -27.35 30.08 31.19
CA GLY A 994 -28.01 28.90 31.78
C GLY A 994 -29.45 29.13 32.23
N ALA A 995 -29.91 30.38 32.31
CA ALA A 995 -31.14 30.77 33.03
C ALA A 995 -32.40 30.97 32.16
N ALA A 996 -32.37 30.63 30.86
CA ALA A 996 -33.50 30.87 29.94
C ALA A 996 -33.77 29.64 29.05
N GLY A 997 -34.83 28.87 29.33
CA GLY A 997 -35.01 27.55 28.71
C GLY A 997 -36.35 26.82 28.85
N GLU A 998 -37.48 27.50 29.06
CA GLU A 998 -38.83 26.90 28.90
C GLU A 998 -39.68 27.69 27.90
N ALA A 999 -40.58 27.00 27.19
CA ALA A 999 -41.46 27.58 26.16
C ALA A 999 -42.78 26.79 26.04
N PRO A 1000 -43.94 27.47 25.93
CA PRO A 1000 -44.58 27.65 24.61
C PRO A 1000 -45.32 29.00 24.46
N ALA A 1001 -45.87 29.41 23.30
CA ALA A 1001 -45.56 29.22 21.87
C ALA A 1001 -46.52 30.11 21.03
N GLY A 1002 -46.36 30.18 19.70
CA GLY A 1002 -47.48 30.52 18.78
C GLY A 1002 -47.41 31.82 17.96
N ALA A 1003 -46.56 31.87 16.92
CA ALA A 1003 -46.72 32.71 15.72
C ALA A 1003 -45.84 32.12 14.58
N ALA A 1004 -46.13 32.40 13.30
CA ALA A 1004 -45.52 31.66 12.18
C ALA A 1004 -44.94 32.53 11.04
N ALA A 1005 -43.94 31.95 10.37
CA ALA A 1005 -43.40 32.23 9.02
C ALA A 1005 -42.29 33.29 8.80
N VAL A 1006 -41.55 33.06 7.70
CA VAL A 1006 -40.62 33.94 6.94
C VAL A 1006 -39.16 34.14 7.45
N GLY A 1007 -38.20 34.06 6.52
CA GLY A 1007 -36.84 34.66 6.62
C GLY A 1007 -35.73 33.71 7.12
N ALA A 1008 -34.85 33.09 6.32
CA ALA A 1008 -33.95 33.55 5.23
C ALA A 1008 -32.57 34.08 5.71
N ALA A 1009 -31.50 33.74 4.96
CA ALA A 1009 -30.12 33.69 5.47
C ALA A 1009 -29.21 34.90 5.19
N ALA A 1010 -28.27 35.18 6.11
CA ALA A 1010 -27.03 35.95 5.90
C ALA A 1010 -25.95 35.48 6.92
N LYS A 1011 -24.70 35.17 6.55
CA LYS A 1011 -23.57 36.10 6.28
C LYS A 1011 -23.44 37.20 7.35
N ALA A 1012 -22.45 37.21 8.24
CA ALA A 1012 -21.00 37.30 8.00
C ALA A 1012 -20.55 38.61 7.32
N ALA A 1013 -20.19 39.62 8.14
CA ALA A 1013 -19.61 40.91 7.73
C ALA A 1013 -18.85 41.55 8.93
N PRO A 1014 -18.02 42.59 8.71
CA PRO A 1014 -16.93 42.64 7.74
C PRO A 1014 -15.58 43.11 8.37
N PRO A 1015 -14.44 43.03 7.66
CA PRO A 1015 -13.25 43.83 7.94
C PRO A 1015 -13.35 45.21 7.26
N SER A 1016 -12.91 46.27 7.94
CA SER A 1016 -13.04 47.67 7.50
C SER A 1016 -12.02 48.10 6.43
N ARG A 1017 -12.45 48.90 5.45
CA ARG A 1017 -11.56 49.66 4.55
C ARG A 1017 -10.91 50.86 5.25
N LYS A 1018 -9.68 51.23 4.88
CA LYS A 1018 -9.25 52.64 4.81
C LYS A 1018 -8.85 52.98 3.37
N ARG A 1019 -9.09 54.24 2.94
CA ARG A 1019 -9.02 54.73 1.56
C ARG A 1019 -7.83 55.68 1.31
N LYS A 1020 -7.28 55.64 0.10
CA LYS A 1020 -7.07 56.74 -0.88
C LYS A 1020 -7.16 56.05 -2.26
N ALA A 1021 -8.02 56.38 -3.25
CA ALA A 1021 -8.39 57.66 -3.90
C ALA A 1021 -7.23 58.22 -4.75
N ALA A 1022 -7.40 58.66 -6.00
CA ALA A 1022 -8.59 58.89 -6.86
C ALA A 1022 -9.05 57.64 -7.68
N ALA A 1023 -10.14 57.54 -8.48
CA ALA A 1023 -11.04 58.47 -9.22
C ALA A 1023 -10.39 59.12 -10.47
N SER A 1024 -11.08 59.41 -11.59
CA SER A 1024 -12.50 59.52 -12.02
C SER A 1024 -12.96 58.34 -12.94
N SER A 1025 -14.19 58.19 -13.47
CA SER A 1025 -15.62 58.54 -13.17
C SER A 1025 -16.48 57.68 -14.17
N SER A 1026 -17.76 57.84 -14.56
CA SER A 1026 -19.02 58.55 -14.19
C SER A 1026 -20.16 57.88 -15.02
N GLY A 1027 -21.46 57.90 -14.68
CA GLY A 1027 -22.15 58.31 -13.45
C GLY A 1027 -23.65 58.58 -13.66
N GLY A 1028 -24.52 58.11 -12.73
CA GLY A 1028 -25.90 58.57 -12.53
C GLY A 1028 -27.02 57.92 -13.39
N GLY A 1029 -28.29 57.85 -12.92
CA GLY A 1029 -28.77 58.07 -11.54
C GLY A 1029 -30.28 58.36 -11.40
N GLY A 1030 -31.01 57.52 -10.64
CA GLY A 1030 -32.45 57.71 -10.33
C GLY A 1030 -33.42 57.30 -11.46
N GLY A 1031 -34.70 57.01 -11.20
CA GLY A 1031 -35.42 56.87 -9.92
C GLY A 1031 -36.95 56.80 -10.14
N GLY A 1032 -37.72 56.31 -9.15
CA GLY A 1032 -39.19 56.25 -9.20
C GLY A 1032 -39.76 54.83 -9.23
N GLY A 1033 -40.93 54.60 -8.62
CA GLY A 1033 -41.55 53.27 -8.48
C GLY A 1033 -42.87 53.11 -9.25
N GLY A 1034 -43.44 51.91 -9.24
CA GLY A 1034 -44.85 51.68 -9.61
C GLY A 1034 -45.17 50.41 -10.42
N GLY A 1035 -45.51 49.31 -9.73
CA GLY A 1035 -46.53 48.32 -10.17
C GLY A 1035 -46.21 47.30 -11.29
N GLY A 1036 -46.75 46.08 -11.13
CA GLY A 1036 -46.89 45.08 -12.21
C GLY A 1036 -45.99 43.84 -12.12
N GLY A 1037 -46.57 42.64 -12.18
CA GLY A 1037 -45.83 41.36 -12.29
C GLY A 1037 -45.29 41.10 -13.71
N GLY A 1038 -44.47 40.09 -13.98
CA GLY A 1038 -44.05 38.95 -13.15
C GLY A 1038 -44.42 37.61 -13.82
N GLY A 1039 -43.48 36.69 -14.12
CA GLY A 1039 -42.02 36.77 -14.01
C GLY A 1039 -41.35 35.57 -14.71
N GLY A 1040 -40.08 35.71 -15.13
CA GLY A 1040 -39.37 34.67 -15.89
C GLY A 1040 -37.86 34.65 -15.65
N GLY A 1041 -37.24 33.47 -15.77
CA GLY A 1041 -35.80 33.25 -15.56
C GLY A 1041 -35.02 33.14 -16.87
N GLY A 1042 -34.23 34.16 -17.21
CA GLY A 1042 -33.53 34.24 -18.49
C GLY A 1042 -32.22 33.45 -18.58
N ALA A 1043 -31.94 32.91 -19.77
CA ALA A 1043 -30.63 32.36 -20.13
C ALA A 1043 -29.57 33.47 -20.29
N LYS A 1044 -28.29 33.14 -20.02
CA LYS A 1044 -27.17 34.07 -20.23
C LYS A 1044 -26.71 34.01 -21.70
N ARG A 1045 -26.69 35.16 -22.38
CA ARG A 1045 -26.05 35.31 -23.69
C ARG A 1045 -24.53 35.09 -23.56
N LEU A 1046 -23.91 34.62 -24.63
CA LEU A 1046 -22.45 34.43 -24.73
C LEU A 1046 -21.77 35.76 -25.11
N THR A 1047 -20.46 35.86 -24.90
CA THR A 1047 -19.63 36.90 -25.54
C THR A 1047 -19.05 36.38 -26.87
N GLY A 1048 -18.57 37.26 -27.76
CA GLY A 1048 -17.99 36.84 -29.04
C GLY A 1048 -16.81 35.87 -28.89
N TYR A 1049 -15.96 36.09 -27.88
CA TYR A 1049 -14.89 35.14 -27.54
C TYR A 1049 -15.42 33.77 -27.09
N GLN A 1050 -16.56 33.72 -26.41
CA GLN A 1050 -17.19 32.45 -25.99
C GLN A 1050 -17.87 31.75 -27.17
N LEU A 1051 -18.49 32.51 -28.09
CA LEU A 1051 -19.07 31.98 -29.34
C LEU A 1051 -17.96 31.42 -30.25
N PHE A 1052 -16.87 32.16 -30.44
CA PHE A 1052 -15.68 31.70 -31.16
C PHE A 1052 -15.06 30.46 -30.50
N THR A 1053 -14.73 30.53 -29.21
CA THR A 1053 -14.14 29.40 -28.46
C THR A 1053 -15.03 28.16 -28.43
N ARG A 1054 -16.33 28.31 -28.70
CA ARG A 1054 -17.26 27.19 -28.92
C ARG A 1054 -17.14 26.66 -30.36
N ALA A 1055 -17.33 27.51 -31.37
CA ALA A 1055 -17.25 27.13 -32.78
C ALA A 1055 -15.91 26.49 -33.16
N THR A 1056 -14.77 27.08 -32.76
CA THR A 1056 -13.43 26.50 -33.02
C THR A 1056 -13.26 25.13 -32.35
N LYS A 1057 -13.94 24.85 -31.23
CA LYS A 1057 -13.91 23.52 -30.59
C LYS A 1057 -14.82 22.53 -31.29
N GLU A 1058 -15.98 22.96 -31.78
CA GLU A 1058 -16.89 22.13 -32.55
C GLU A 1058 -16.22 21.72 -33.88
N ASN A 1059 -15.54 22.65 -34.57
CA ASN A 1059 -14.69 22.37 -35.75
C ASN A 1059 -13.47 21.46 -35.42
N LEU A 1060 -12.70 21.77 -34.36
CA LEU A 1060 -11.51 20.96 -34.01
C LEU A 1060 -11.83 19.59 -33.38
N ALA A 1061 -13.05 19.39 -32.88
CA ALA A 1061 -13.53 18.07 -32.46
C ALA A 1061 -13.82 17.17 -33.67
N ALA A 1062 -14.36 17.73 -34.74
CA ALA A 1062 -14.60 17.00 -35.99
C ALA A 1062 -13.31 16.53 -36.69
N SER A 1063 -12.19 17.24 -36.50
CA SER A 1063 -10.88 16.88 -37.07
C SER A 1063 -9.98 16.01 -36.16
N GLY A 1064 -10.50 15.51 -35.02
CA GLY A 1064 -9.84 14.50 -34.19
C GLY A 1064 -8.61 14.97 -33.39
N ALA A 1065 -8.34 16.28 -33.29
CA ALA A 1065 -7.11 16.80 -32.70
C ALA A 1065 -7.08 16.78 -31.15
N GLY A 1066 -6.16 15.99 -30.57
CA GLY A 1066 -6.09 15.74 -29.12
C GLY A 1066 -5.61 16.91 -28.23
N THR A 1067 -6.29 17.05 -27.08
CA THR A 1067 -5.81 17.59 -25.79
C THR A 1067 -5.12 18.98 -25.70
N LYS A 1068 -5.11 19.82 -26.74
CA LYS A 1068 -4.65 21.25 -26.65
C LYS A 1068 -5.69 22.32 -27.02
N LEU A 1069 -6.95 21.92 -27.25
CA LEU A 1069 -8.08 22.74 -27.73
C LEU A 1069 -8.18 24.16 -27.13
N PHE A 1070 -8.13 24.31 -25.80
CA PHE A 1070 -8.28 25.63 -25.15
C PHE A 1070 -7.12 26.60 -25.44
N ALA A 1071 -5.90 26.10 -25.68
CA ALA A 1071 -4.76 26.94 -26.03
C ALA A 1071 -4.80 27.36 -27.51
N ALA A 1072 -5.30 26.48 -28.39
CA ALA A 1072 -5.50 26.77 -29.81
C ALA A 1072 -6.57 27.85 -30.01
N ALA A 1073 -7.76 27.71 -29.43
CA ALA A 1073 -8.83 28.71 -29.53
C ALA A 1073 -8.42 30.08 -28.93
N ALA A 1074 -7.69 30.08 -27.81
CA ALA A 1074 -7.16 31.31 -27.20
C ALA A 1074 -5.97 31.93 -27.98
N ALA A 1075 -5.38 31.21 -28.94
CA ALA A 1075 -4.41 31.75 -29.89
C ALA A 1075 -5.12 32.29 -31.13
N GLY A 1076 -6.05 31.53 -31.72
CA GLY A 1076 -6.86 31.95 -32.87
C GLY A 1076 -7.60 33.27 -32.63
N TRP A 1077 -8.30 33.40 -31.49
CA TRP A 1077 -8.99 34.64 -31.13
C TRP A 1077 -8.07 35.86 -31.01
N ARG A 1078 -6.78 35.67 -30.71
CA ARG A 1078 -5.78 36.74 -30.66
C ARG A 1078 -5.17 37.05 -32.02
N ALA A 1079 -5.24 36.12 -32.97
CA ALA A 1079 -4.75 36.27 -34.33
C ALA A 1079 -5.77 36.95 -35.25
N LEU A 1080 -7.07 36.85 -34.96
CA LEU A 1080 -8.11 37.66 -35.60
C LEU A 1080 -7.77 39.16 -35.52
N SER A 1081 -8.11 39.91 -36.57
CA SER A 1081 -8.22 41.37 -36.56
C SER A 1081 -9.30 41.86 -35.59
N ASP A 1082 -9.33 43.16 -35.27
CA ASP A 1082 -10.39 43.69 -34.40
C ASP A 1082 -11.76 43.78 -35.08
N ASP A 1083 -11.81 43.92 -36.41
CA ASP A 1083 -13.04 43.81 -37.22
C ASP A 1083 -13.63 42.39 -37.19
N GLU A 1084 -12.80 41.36 -37.29
CA GLU A 1084 -13.24 39.96 -37.12
C GLU A 1084 -13.75 39.72 -35.70
N LYS A 1085 -13.00 40.14 -34.66
CA LYS A 1085 -13.52 40.09 -33.27
C LYS A 1085 -14.82 40.88 -33.13
N GLY A 1086 -14.97 41.99 -33.85
CA GLY A 1086 -16.19 42.78 -33.96
C GLY A 1086 -17.37 41.96 -34.48
N ARG A 1087 -17.23 41.31 -35.64
CA ARG A 1087 -18.24 40.40 -36.23
C ARG A 1087 -18.66 39.28 -35.27
N TRP A 1088 -17.70 38.64 -34.60
CA TRP A 1088 -17.98 37.60 -33.59
C TRP A 1088 -18.69 38.14 -32.34
N ASN A 1089 -18.35 39.34 -31.87
CA ASN A 1089 -19.04 39.99 -30.75
C ASN A 1089 -20.47 40.44 -31.12
N ALA A 1090 -20.68 40.92 -32.35
CA ALA A 1090 -21.99 41.31 -32.86
C ALA A 1090 -22.96 40.11 -32.91
N ALA A 1091 -22.54 38.99 -33.52
CA ALA A 1091 -23.31 37.76 -33.56
C ALA A 1091 -23.70 37.28 -32.14
N ALA A 1092 -22.74 37.25 -31.21
CA ALA A 1092 -23.00 36.84 -29.83
C ALA A 1092 -23.93 37.80 -29.05
N ALA A 1093 -23.95 39.08 -29.39
CA ALA A 1093 -24.86 40.07 -28.79
C ALA A 1093 -26.30 39.93 -29.32
N ALA A 1094 -26.46 39.76 -30.63
CA ALA A 1094 -27.73 39.43 -31.27
C ALA A 1094 -28.30 38.11 -30.71
N GLY A 1095 -27.44 37.11 -30.53
CA GLY A 1095 -27.78 35.75 -30.11
C GLY A 1095 -27.65 34.71 -31.23
N ASP A 1096 -27.06 35.11 -32.36
CA ASP A 1096 -26.89 34.31 -33.57
C ASP A 1096 -25.77 33.27 -33.44
N GLY A 1097 -25.71 32.39 -34.44
CA GLY A 1097 -24.62 31.44 -34.60
C GLY A 1097 -23.27 32.09 -34.93
N PRO A 1098 -22.19 31.29 -35.04
CA PRO A 1098 -20.91 31.80 -35.54
C PRO A 1098 -21.08 32.46 -36.94
N PRO A 1099 -20.44 33.61 -37.21
CA PRO A 1099 -20.43 34.19 -38.55
C PRO A 1099 -19.77 33.22 -39.55
N GLN A 1100 -20.35 33.09 -40.74
CA GLN A 1100 -19.99 32.02 -41.69
C GLN A 1100 -18.60 32.20 -42.34
N GLU A 1101 -18.01 33.39 -42.30
CA GLU A 1101 -16.66 33.66 -42.80
C GLU A 1101 -15.68 33.90 -41.64
N GLY A 1102 -14.69 33.01 -41.50
CA GLY A 1102 -13.62 33.09 -40.49
C GLY A 1102 -13.74 32.07 -39.34
N ALA A 1103 -13.91 30.79 -39.66
CA ALA A 1103 -14.11 29.67 -38.73
C ALA A 1103 -13.16 28.48 -38.98
#